data_AF-A0A8I0ACU3-F1
#
_entry.id   AF-A0A8I0ACU3-F1
#
_cell.length_a   1.000
_cell.length_b   1.000
_cell.length_c   1.000
_cell.angle_alpha   90.00
_cell.angle_beta   90.00
_cell.angle_gamma   90.00
#
_symmetry.space_group_name_H-M   'P 1'
#
loop_
_entity.id
_entity.type
_entity.pdbx_description
1 polymer ?
#
loop_
_entity_poly.entity_id
_entity_poly.type
_entity_poly.pdbx_seq_one_letter_code
_entity_poly.pdbx_strand_id
1 'polypeptide(L)'
;MSRSRQMEKAASISHSGRRGGFFRFFINEIRAILYNRKLILCFLLFLVMNVGLLIVAFATDEVDSTQYARLRTDPDSIMDMYMEDPESETYKQLFDEYMASTTYDEYLQKVIEDAEKNPSISIFQTKFSISNLERTKRDFERLVGTEASFVGGYGIGKALNFTGSYILIFFFLVVLVLELVLRDKKNGLANLYKTTWNGDSRLLLSKYAAAVVYMALFVAGISLSNFLVAEWKFGAVDLSAPVQSLMDYIGYGFSCRIGTFAVLVCVVKILIFSVILAALFTFAVISSNEIMLCVWTAAAMFVELLFSVLGERLNLIFLYRFSIFSMLDTTKFFQYENYNLMSHARPAIYLDCVVCAVLIAGLLIISSVLYLEGSSDYQETRIRIKRKAAKAHKTLPSIWRLEGYKLWMGYKMIFVILLLVIFQVYIYQNKSVRWSTNEYVYQYYISQIEGVITQGKLDYITSEAERYANIHKAGDQVEQDYDTGKITEEEYSERWRELNKQLENEEGFNRCQEYVDYIKEQCGITSQITEADPAVLEQMGFVYNRGWNILAGGRDYKDDVMNAAKIIVVLMLTTAFLYLEDYRYKINGIIDITENYRKLHVIKAVRLFLTILVIYIMVYLPELMWVKSEIGLTGGKYLAQSLPYLVHVSISTSITGYFLLVYSIRLLTILILTGLYVLVGKLIRNTNGAIFCAAAVVLLPLLLYLSGFTAAKYYPLVQLLSGNMLLR
;
A
#
# COMPACT_ATOMS: atom_id res chain seq x y z
N MET A 1 48.85 -18.77 60.90
CA MET A 1 49.18 -17.77 59.85
C MET A 1 49.08 -18.31 58.40
N SER A 2 48.77 -19.60 58.16
CA SER A 2 48.64 -20.17 56.81
C SER A 2 47.21 -20.24 56.27
N ARG A 3 46.17 -20.15 57.12
CA ARG A 3 44.76 -20.12 56.70
C ARG A 3 44.26 -18.75 56.20
N SER A 4 44.84 -17.64 56.67
CA SER A 4 44.45 -16.30 56.20
C SER A 4 44.90 -16.02 54.76
N ARG A 5 46.09 -16.52 54.36
CA ARG A 5 46.59 -16.40 52.98
C ARG A 5 45.84 -17.25 51.95
N GLN A 6 45.19 -18.35 52.37
CA GLN A 6 44.32 -19.12 51.48
C GLN A 6 42.93 -18.47 51.30
N MET A 7 42.41 -17.78 52.32
CA MET A 7 41.18 -16.99 52.19
C MET A 7 41.39 -15.73 51.35
N GLU A 8 42.54 -15.04 51.46
CA GLU A 8 42.87 -13.94 50.54
C GLU A 8 43.06 -14.41 49.10
N LYS A 9 43.63 -15.60 48.87
CA LYS A 9 43.73 -16.18 47.51
C LYS A 9 42.40 -16.67 46.93
N ALA A 10 41.44 -17.05 47.78
CA ALA A 10 40.07 -17.39 47.34
C ALA A 10 39.21 -16.13 47.09
N ALA A 11 39.50 -15.02 47.77
CA ALA A 11 38.89 -13.72 47.50
C ALA A 11 39.53 -13.00 46.30
N SER A 12 40.74 -13.40 45.88
CA SER A 12 41.40 -12.92 44.67
C SER A 12 41.27 -13.89 43.49
N ILE A 13 40.11 -14.56 43.33
CA ILE A 13 39.73 -15.14 42.04
C ILE A 13 39.55 -13.97 41.07
N SER A 14 40.65 -13.65 40.41
CA SER A 14 40.72 -13.04 39.09
C SER A 14 39.55 -12.09 38.76
N HIS A 15 39.56 -10.89 39.34
CA HIS A 15 39.13 -9.69 38.61
C HIS A 15 40.14 -9.37 37.47
N SER A 16 40.61 -10.39 36.76
CA SER A 16 41.44 -10.26 35.58
C SER A 16 40.54 -9.91 34.39
N GLY A 17 40.53 -8.64 34.01
CA GLY A 17 40.65 -8.24 32.60
C GLY A 17 39.57 -8.68 31.60
N ARG A 18 38.43 -9.24 31.98
CA ARG A 18 37.29 -9.45 31.06
C ARG A 18 36.12 -8.57 31.49
N ARG A 19 36.29 -7.25 31.36
CA ARG A 19 35.15 -6.32 31.30
C ARG A 19 34.27 -6.79 30.13
N GLY A 20 33.17 -7.47 30.42
CA GLY A 20 32.18 -7.83 29.40
C GLY A 20 31.46 -6.57 28.95
N GLY A 21 32.07 -5.81 28.03
CA GLY A 21 31.48 -4.62 27.44
C GLY A 21 30.31 -4.97 26.50
N PHE A 22 29.56 -3.95 26.08
CA PHE A 22 28.47 -4.02 25.09
C PHE A 22 28.77 -4.99 23.94
N PHE A 23 29.99 -4.93 23.39
CA PHE A 23 30.44 -5.78 22.29
C PHE A 23 30.30 -7.30 22.57
N ARG A 24 30.58 -7.77 23.79
CA ARG A 24 30.47 -9.20 24.13
C ARG A 24 29.01 -9.67 24.12
N PHE A 25 28.09 -8.82 24.60
CA PHE A 25 26.66 -9.11 24.60
C PHE A 25 26.09 -9.07 23.18
N PHE A 26 26.45 -8.05 22.41
CA PHE A 26 26.13 -7.96 20.98
C PHE A 26 26.56 -9.22 20.21
N ILE A 27 27.79 -9.72 20.40
CA ILE A 27 28.24 -10.96 19.75
C ILE A 27 27.45 -12.19 20.22
N ASN A 28 27.06 -12.25 21.49
CA ASN A 28 26.21 -13.33 22.00
C ASN A 28 24.80 -13.29 21.37
N GLU A 29 24.21 -12.12 21.21
CA GLU A 29 22.91 -11.95 20.56
C GLU A 29 22.98 -12.30 19.07
N ILE A 30 24.06 -11.93 18.36
CA ILE A 30 24.30 -12.38 16.98
C ILE A 30 24.33 -13.92 16.92
N ARG A 31 25.06 -14.57 17.83
CA ARG A 31 25.08 -16.04 17.89
C ARG A 31 23.69 -16.60 18.18
N ALA A 32 22.95 -16.01 19.11
CA ALA A 32 21.60 -16.45 19.44
C ALA A 32 20.66 -16.39 18.22
N ILE A 33 20.76 -15.33 17.41
CA ILE A 33 20.03 -15.19 16.14
C ILE A 33 20.44 -16.31 15.17
N LEU A 34 21.75 -16.50 14.96
CA LEU A 34 22.30 -17.51 14.03
C LEU A 34 22.01 -18.95 14.48
N TYR A 35 21.83 -19.23 15.77
CA TYR A 35 21.42 -20.57 16.23
C TYR A 35 19.90 -20.76 16.24
N ASN A 36 19.11 -19.69 16.08
CA ASN A 36 17.67 -19.78 16.03
C ASN A 36 17.21 -20.23 14.64
N ARG A 37 16.98 -21.55 14.49
CA ARG A 37 16.53 -22.17 13.25
C ARG A 37 15.30 -21.51 12.62
N LYS A 38 14.39 -20.95 13.43
CA LYS A 38 13.21 -20.24 12.91
C LYS A 38 13.59 -18.96 12.17
N LEU A 39 14.52 -18.18 12.72
CA LEU A 39 14.96 -16.92 12.11
C LEU A 39 15.75 -17.16 10.81
N ILE A 40 16.55 -18.23 10.75
CA ILE A 40 17.22 -18.63 9.51
C ILE A 40 16.20 -19.09 8.47
N LEU A 41 15.25 -19.94 8.86
CA LEU A 41 14.21 -20.42 7.93
C LEU A 41 13.39 -19.26 7.38
N CYS A 42 12.97 -18.30 8.22
CA CYS A 42 12.25 -17.11 7.77
C CYS A 42 13.09 -16.24 6.83
N PHE A 43 14.38 -16.06 7.12
CA PHE A 43 15.30 -15.33 6.24
C PHE A 43 15.35 -15.97 4.85
N LEU A 44 15.60 -17.27 4.78
CA LEU A 44 15.70 -17.99 3.51
C LEU A 44 14.36 -18.02 2.76
N LEU A 45 13.26 -18.30 3.47
CA LEU A 45 11.93 -18.37 2.88
C LEU A 45 11.52 -17.03 2.27
N PHE A 46 11.68 -15.93 3.00
CA PHE A 46 11.34 -14.61 2.46
C PHE A 46 12.29 -14.14 1.35
N LEU A 47 13.56 -14.55 1.37
CA LEU A 47 14.46 -14.27 0.26
C LEU A 47 14.04 -15.02 -1.02
N VAL A 48 13.70 -16.31 -0.92
CA VAL A 48 13.19 -17.10 -2.05
C VAL A 48 11.86 -16.54 -2.55
N MET A 49 10.97 -16.17 -1.62
CA MET A 49 9.70 -15.55 -1.96
C MET A 49 9.88 -14.21 -2.67
N ASN A 50 10.86 -13.40 -2.27
CA ASN A 50 11.20 -12.14 -2.95
C ASN A 50 11.58 -12.38 -4.42
N VAL A 51 12.46 -13.34 -4.69
CA VAL A 51 12.87 -13.73 -6.05
C VAL A 51 11.65 -14.18 -6.85
N GLY A 52 10.82 -15.07 -6.29
CA GLY A 52 9.61 -15.55 -6.96
C GLY A 52 8.62 -14.41 -7.28
N LEU A 53 8.39 -13.51 -6.33
CA LEU A 53 7.51 -12.35 -6.53
C LEU A 53 8.05 -11.43 -7.63
N LEU A 54 9.33 -11.14 -7.65
CA LEU A 54 9.90 -10.24 -8.66
C LEU A 54 9.88 -10.87 -10.06
N ILE A 55 10.15 -12.18 -10.18
CA ILE A 55 10.05 -12.89 -11.46
C ILE A 55 8.62 -12.81 -12.01
N VAL A 56 7.63 -13.03 -11.14
CA VAL A 56 6.22 -12.93 -11.53
C VAL A 56 5.87 -11.48 -11.89
N ALA A 57 6.38 -10.50 -11.15
CA ALA A 57 6.12 -9.08 -11.41
C ALA A 57 6.58 -8.70 -12.82
N PHE A 58 7.80 -9.10 -13.21
CA PHE A 58 8.32 -8.89 -14.55
C PHE A 58 7.63 -9.72 -15.64
N ALA A 59 7.07 -10.88 -15.31
CA ALA A 59 6.31 -11.69 -16.26
C ALA A 59 4.91 -11.12 -16.55
N THR A 60 4.37 -10.30 -15.64
CA THR A 60 3.05 -9.66 -15.77
C THR A 60 3.15 -8.15 -15.97
N ASP A 61 4.34 -7.62 -16.24
CA ASP A 61 4.55 -6.20 -16.51
C ASP A 61 4.04 -5.86 -17.93
N GLU A 62 3.70 -4.61 -18.17
CA GLU A 62 3.22 -4.14 -19.48
C GLU A 62 4.37 -4.10 -20.51
N VAL A 63 5.61 -3.93 -20.03
CA VAL A 63 6.82 -3.97 -20.85
C VAL A 63 7.30 -5.42 -21.03
N ASP A 64 7.39 -5.89 -22.27
CA ASP A 64 7.92 -7.22 -22.57
C ASP A 64 9.45 -7.24 -22.35
N SER A 65 9.86 -7.82 -21.22
CA SER A 65 11.28 -7.96 -20.87
C SER A 65 12.13 -8.63 -21.95
N THR A 66 11.58 -9.59 -22.71
CA THR A 66 12.32 -10.31 -23.75
C THR A 66 12.52 -9.47 -25.00
N GLN A 67 11.49 -8.71 -25.38
CA GLN A 67 11.58 -7.76 -26.49
C GLN A 67 12.48 -6.59 -26.11
N TYR A 68 12.31 -6.03 -24.92
CA TYR A 68 13.14 -4.95 -24.37
C TYR A 68 14.63 -5.32 -24.37
N ALA A 69 14.99 -6.50 -23.85
CA ALA A 69 16.37 -6.95 -23.78
C ALA A 69 17.04 -7.07 -25.17
N ARG A 70 16.27 -7.46 -26.19
CA ARG A 70 16.75 -7.54 -27.59
C ARG A 70 16.97 -6.15 -28.18
N LEU A 71 15.97 -5.29 -28.08
CA LEU A 71 15.95 -3.98 -28.72
C LEU A 71 16.89 -2.96 -28.08
N ARG A 72 17.19 -3.12 -26.78
CA ARG A 72 18.19 -2.29 -26.08
C ARG A 72 19.57 -2.29 -26.76
N THR A 73 19.91 -3.35 -27.48
CA THR A 73 21.23 -3.49 -28.14
C THR A 73 21.34 -2.77 -29.48
N ASP A 74 20.23 -2.23 -30.00
CA ASP A 74 20.17 -1.53 -31.27
C ASP A 74 19.48 -0.15 -31.09
N PRO A 75 20.22 0.86 -30.60
CA PRO A 75 19.62 2.17 -30.28
C PRO A 75 19.09 2.91 -31.51
N ASP A 76 19.69 2.68 -32.68
CA ASP A 76 19.36 3.42 -33.91
C ASP A 76 17.96 3.09 -34.43
N SER A 77 17.43 1.90 -34.12
CA SER A 77 16.08 1.47 -34.53
C SER A 77 14.97 1.88 -33.57
N ILE A 78 15.29 2.41 -32.38
CA ILE A 78 14.29 2.73 -31.34
C ILE A 78 13.25 3.74 -31.85
N MET A 79 13.70 4.77 -32.57
CA MET A 79 12.81 5.80 -33.12
C MET A 79 11.86 5.21 -34.17
N ASP A 80 12.38 4.43 -35.11
CA ASP A 80 11.59 3.84 -36.20
C ASP A 80 10.52 2.87 -35.64
N MET A 81 10.88 2.06 -34.64
CA MET A 81 9.94 1.13 -34.00
C MET A 81 8.84 1.85 -33.22
N TYR A 82 9.17 2.93 -32.49
CA TYR A 82 8.15 3.72 -31.80
C TYR A 82 7.18 4.40 -32.79
N MET A 83 7.69 4.86 -33.93
CA MET A 83 6.85 5.44 -34.98
C MET A 83 5.98 4.40 -35.70
N GLU A 84 6.42 3.14 -35.77
CA GLU A 84 5.65 2.02 -36.35
C GLU A 84 4.50 1.58 -35.42
N ASP A 85 4.72 1.53 -34.11
CA ASP A 85 3.70 1.18 -33.12
C ASP A 85 3.84 2.01 -31.83
N PRO A 86 3.25 3.23 -31.80
CA PRO A 86 3.30 4.10 -30.63
C PRO A 86 2.43 3.61 -29.47
N GLU A 87 1.55 2.62 -29.68
CA GLU A 87 0.71 2.02 -28.64
C GLU A 87 1.47 0.98 -27.81
N SER A 88 2.60 0.47 -28.32
CA SER A 88 3.48 -0.43 -27.57
C SER A 88 4.18 0.30 -26.42
N GLU A 89 3.79 -0.04 -25.18
CA GLU A 89 4.45 0.48 -23.96
C GLU A 89 5.94 0.11 -23.91
N THR A 90 6.36 -1.00 -24.53
CA THR A 90 7.78 -1.38 -24.61
C THR A 90 8.56 -0.40 -25.47
N TYR A 91 8.02 -0.01 -26.64
CA TYR A 91 8.70 0.91 -27.55
C TYR A 91 8.72 2.32 -26.99
N LYS A 92 7.60 2.76 -26.42
CA LYS A 92 7.49 4.03 -25.73
C LYS A 92 8.49 4.14 -24.57
N GLN A 93 8.59 3.11 -23.73
CA GLN A 93 9.54 3.09 -22.62
C GLN A 93 11.00 3.17 -23.10
N LEU A 94 11.37 2.44 -24.16
CA LEU A 94 12.71 2.51 -24.75
C LEU A 94 12.99 3.89 -25.36
N PHE A 95 12.02 4.45 -26.07
CA PHE A 95 12.10 5.78 -26.67
C PHE A 95 12.28 6.87 -25.62
N ASP A 96 11.49 6.84 -24.55
CA ASP A 96 11.58 7.80 -23.45
C ASP A 96 12.97 7.73 -22.77
N GLU A 97 13.50 6.53 -22.52
CA GLU A 97 14.84 6.36 -21.96
C GLU A 97 15.95 6.85 -22.90
N TYR A 98 15.82 6.55 -24.20
CA TYR A 98 16.77 7.01 -25.21
C TYR A 98 16.78 8.54 -25.30
N MET A 99 15.61 9.16 -25.42
CA MET A 99 15.45 10.62 -25.48
C MET A 99 15.97 11.29 -24.22
N ALA A 100 15.66 10.75 -23.05
CA ALA A 100 16.06 11.35 -21.79
C ALA A 100 17.58 11.30 -21.57
N SER A 101 18.26 10.27 -22.09
CA SER A 101 19.74 10.19 -22.06
C SER A 101 20.41 11.12 -23.08
N THR A 102 19.89 11.22 -24.30
CA THR A 102 20.48 12.01 -25.40
C THR A 102 20.25 13.51 -25.23
N THR A 103 19.13 13.91 -24.63
CA THR A 103 18.78 15.33 -24.37
C THR A 103 19.22 15.80 -22.97
N TYR A 104 20.08 15.04 -22.28
CA TYR A 104 20.49 15.38 -20.91
C TYR A 104 21.21 16.72 -20.79
N ASP A 105 22.07 17.05 -21.76
CA ASP A 105 22.77 18.35 -21.79
C ASP A 105 21.79 19.52 -21.98
N GLU A 106 20.74 19.34 -22.79
CA GLU A 106 19.67 20.33 -22.96
C GLU A 106 18.87 20.51 -21.67
N TYR A 107 18.58 19.40 -20.97
CA TYR A 107 17.95 19.43 -19.65
C TYR A 107 18.79 20.21 -18.64
N LEU A 108 20.11 19.97 -18.59
CA LEU A 108 21.03 20.71 -17.71
C LEU A 108 21.04 22.20 -18.02
N GLN A 109 21.16 22.57 -19.30
CA GLN A 109 21.14 23.97 -19.73
C GLN A 109 19.84 24.65 -19.31
N LYS A 110 18.70 24.00 -19.54
CA LYS A 110 17.38 24.52 -19.15
C LYS A 110 17.29 24.76 -17.64
N VAL A 111 17.71 23.80 -16.81
CA VAL A 111 17.68 23.95 -15.34
C VAL A 111 18.57 25.09 -14.87
N ILE A 112 19.75 25.26 -15.48
CA ILE A 112 20.69 26.35 -15.15
C ILE A 112 20.11 27.70 -15.57
N GLU A 113 19.59 27.81 -16.80
CA GLU A 113 18.97 29.04 -17.30
C GLU A 113 17.74 29.45 -16.48
N ASP A 114 16.89 28.48 -16.12
CA ASP A 114 15.73 28.72 -15.26
C ASP A 114 16.19 29.23 -13.89
N ALA A 115 17.25 28.65 -13.32
CA ALA A 115 17.80 29.11 -12.06
C ALA A 115 18.39 30.53 -12.13
N GLU A 116 18.89 30.95 -13.29
CA GLU A 116 19.42 32.32 -13.53
C GLU A 116 18.34 33.36 -13.79
N LYS A 117 17.28 33.00 -14.54
CA LYS A 117 16.22 33.92 -14.95
C LYS A 117 15.17 34.12 -13.86
N ASN A 118 14.83 33.07 -13.10
CA ASN A 118 13.77 33.08 -12.09
C ASN A 118 13.93 34.07 -10.91
N PRO A 119 15.12 34.49 -10.45
CA PRO A 119 15.28 35.52 -9.42
C PRO A 119 14.64 36.88 -9.77
N SER A 120 14.39 37.14 -11.06
CA SER A 120 13.76 38.38 -11.53
C SER A 120 12.23 38.41 -11.34
N ILE A 121 11.60 37.26 -11.08
CA ILE A 121 10.16 37.13 -10.87
C ILE A 121 9.83 37.42 -9.39
N SER A 122 8.82 38.28 -9.16
CA SER A 122 8.40 38.77 -7.83
C SER A 122 8.21 37.65 -6.77
N ILE A 123 7.73 36.47 -7.20
CA ILE A 123 7.46 35.31 -6.32
C ILE A 123 8.75 34.69 -5.74
N PHE A 124 9.91 34.87 -6.38
CA PHE A 124 11.20 34.31 -5.94
C PHE A 124 12.09 35.28 -5.16
N GLN A 125 11.59 36.46 -4.78
CA GLN A 125 12.37 37.46 -4.04
C GLN A 125 12.57 37.15 -2.55
N THR A 126 12.07 36.02 -2.03
CA THR A 126 12.35 35.64 -0.64
C THR A 126 13.80 35.20 -0.47
N LYS A 127 14.39 35.46 0.71
CA LYS A 127 15.78 35.07 1.01
C LYS A 127 16.02 33.56 0.83
N PHE A 128 15.02 32.73 1.12
CA PHE A 128 15.09 31.29 0.88
C PHE A 128 15.05 30.96 -0.62
N SER A 129 14.11 31.54 -1.38
CA SER A 129 13.97 31.30 -2.82
C SER A 129 15.25 31.65 -3.58
N ILE A 130 15.88 32.80 -3.28
CA ILE A 130 17.16 33.20 -3.86
C ILE A 130 18.24 32.19 -3.49
N SER A 131 18.38 31.86 -2.19
CA SER A 131 19.36 30.86 -1.73
C SER A 131 19.13 29.48 -2.36
N ASN A 132 17.89 29.13 -2.68
CA ASN A 132 17.53 27.87 -3.34
C ASN A 132 17.99 27.88 -4.79
N LEU A 133 17.65 28.92 -5.56
CA LEU A 133 18.03 29.06 -6.96
C LEU A 133 19.56 29.11 -7.13
N GLU A 134 20.26 29.89 -6.30
CA GLU A 134 21.73 29.93 -6.30
C GLU A 134 22.37 28.57 -6.04
N ARG A 135 21.71 27.75 -5.20
CA ARG A 135 22.20 26.41 -4.87
C ARG A 135 21.89 25.41 -5.98
N THR A 136 20.67 25.44 -6.53
CA THR A 136 20.28 24.64 -7.70
C THR A 136 21.27 24.87 -8.83
N LYS A 137 21.51 26.14 -9.21
CA LYS A 137 22.51 26.49 -10.22
C LYS A 137 23.86 25.85 -9.91
N ARG A 138 24.38 26.07 -8.71
CA ARG A 138 25.71 25.60 -8.31
C ARG A 138 25.84 24.07 -8.29
N ASP A 139 24.79 23.36 -7.92
CA ASP A 139 24.81 21.89 -7.86
C ASP A 139 24.66 21.26 -9.26
N PHE A 140 23.82 21.84 -10.14
CA PHE A 140 23.65 21.38 -11.52
C PHE A 140 24.79 21.79 -12.46
N GLU A 141 25.43 22.94 -12.25
CA GLU A 141 26.65 23.36 -12.98
C GLU A 141 27.78 22.33 -12.83
N ARG A 142 27.86 21.63 -11.69
CA ARG A 142 28.87 20.58 -11.46
C ARG A 142 28.59 19.30 -12.26
N LEU A 143 27.38 19.15 -12.79
CA LEU A 143 26.99 18.01 -13.59
C LEU A 143 27.27 18.22 -15.08
N VAL A 144 27.59 19.45 -15.50
CA VAL A 144 27.97 19.76 -16.88
C VAL A 144 29.20 18.93 -17.28
N GLY A 145 29.10 18.23 -18.41
CA GLY A 145 30.12 17.28 -18.86
C GLY A 145 29.95 15.86 -18.31
N THR A 146 28.85 15.55 -17.63
CA THR A 146 28.48 14.16 -17.32
C THR A 146 27.95 13.50 -18.59
N GLU A 147 28.68 12.53 -19.12
CA GLU A 147 28.29 11.77 -20.30
C GLU A 147 27.20 10.75 -19.96
N ALA A 148 25.93 11.18 -19.98
CA ALA A 148 24.79 10.27 -19.89
C ALA A 148 24.66 9.46 -21.19
N SER A 149 24.47 8.16 -21.07
CA SER A 149 24.37 7.25 -22.22
C SER A 149 23.12 6.39 -22.10
N PHE A 150 22.53 6.00 -23.23
CA PHE A 150 21.44 5.04 -23.21
C PHE A 150 21.93 3.67 -22.71
N VAL A 151 21.36 3.19 -21.60
CA VAL A 151 21.74 1.91 -20.99
C VAL A 151 20.60 0.90 -20.87
N GLY A 152 19.35 1.26 -21.23
CA GLY A 152 18.14 0.47 -20.98
C GLY A 152 17.96 0.11 -19.49
N GLY A 153 17.70 1.14 -18.69
CA GLY A 153 17.67 1.14 -17.24
C GLY A 153 16.37 0.66 -16.60
N TYR A 154 15.32 0.37 -17.37
CA TYR A 154 13.98 0.04 -16.85
C TYR A 154 13.99 -1.04 -15.76
N GLY A 155 14.63 -2.18 -16.05
CA GLY A 155 14.70 -3.31 -15.13
C GLY A 155 15.41 -2.95 -13.81
N ILE A 156 16.45 -2.12 -13.87
CA ILE A 156 17.16 -1.62 -12.69
C ILE A 156 16.29 -0.64 -11.90
N GLY A 157 15.60 0.28 -12.56
CA GLY A 157 14.66 1.22 -11.92
C GLY A 157 13.58 0.47 -11.13
N LYS A 158 12.96 -0.53 -11.75
CA LYS A 158 11.98 -1.42 -11.07
C LYS A 158 12.61 -2.22 -9.93
N ALA A 159 13.81 -2.77 -10.11
CA ALA A 159 14.51 -3.53 -9.06
C ALA A 159 14.84 -2.67 -7.84
N LEU A 160 15.23 -1.41 -8.06
CA LEU A 160 15.49 -0.42 -7.03
C LEU A 160 14.22 -0.04 -6.26
N ASN A 161 13.04 -0.11 -6.88
CA ASN A 161 11.79 0.34 -6.26
C ASN A 161 10.71 -0.74 -6.11
N PHE A 162 11.10 -2.01 -6.03
CA PHE A 162 10.14 -3.10 -5.90
C PHE A 162 9.44 -3.10 -4.51
N THR A 163 8.21 -2.59 -4.47
CA THR A 163 7.41 -2.46 -3.23
C THR A 163 7.14 -3.79 -2.54
N GLY A 164 7.05 -4.89 -3.30
CA GLY A 164 6.88 -6.25 -2.75
C GLY A 164 7.99 -6.60 -1.75
N SER A 165 9.24 -6.24 -2.05
CA SER A 165 10.38 -6.43 -1.13
C SER A 165 10.17 -5.74 0.22
N TYR A 166 9.62 -4.53 0.22
CA TYR A 166 9.44 -3.74 1.45
C TYR A 166 8.45 -4.39 2.40
N ILE A 167 7.38 -4.98 1.86
CA ILE A 167 6.41 -5.75 2.63
C ILE A 167 7.12 -6.96 3.28
N LEU A 168 7.96 -7.68 2.53
CA LEU A 168 8.67 -8.85 3.08
C LEU A 168 9.66 -8.46 4.17
N ILE A 169 10.39 -7.37 3.99
CA ILE A 169 11.29 -6.81 5.01
C ILE A 169 10.49 -6.46 6.26
N PHE A 170 9.35 -5.78 6.12
CA PHE A 170 8.50 -5.45 7.27
C PHE A 170 8.02 -6.68 8.04
N PHE A 171 7.50 -7.71 7.34
CA PHE A 171 7.11 -8.98 7.99
C PHE A 171 8.29 -9.66 8.69
N PHE A 172 9.47 -9.62 8.09
CA PHE A 172 10.69 -10.13 8.70
C PHE A 172 11.07 -9.37 9.98
N LEU A 173 10.96 -8.03 9.99
CA LEU A 173 11.21 -7.23 11.19
C LEU A 173 10.26 -7.59 12.34
N VAL A 174 8.98 -7.81 12.03
CA VAL A 174 8.00 -8.27 13.04
C VAL A 174 8.42 -9.61 13.63
N VAL A 175 8.84 -10.57 12.80
CA VAL A 175 9.35 -11.88 13.27
C VAL A 175 10.58 -11.72 14.16
N LEU A 176 11.52 -10.85 13.79
CA LEU A 176 12.71 -10.58 14.60
C LEU A 176 12.35 -10.04 15.98
N VAL A 177 11.45 -9.07 16.05
CA VAL A 177 11.02 -8.47 17.32
C VAL A 177 10.25 -9.46 18.19
N LEU A 178 9.41 -10.30 17.56
CA LEU A 178 8.68 -11.36 18.26
C LEU A 178 9.63 -12.36 18.93
N GLU A 179 10.68 -12.81 18.22
CA GLU A 179 11.63 -13.81 18.73
C GLU A 179 12.69 -13.21 19.67
N LEU A 180 13.12 -11.96 19.48
CA LEU A 180 14.17 -11.33 20.30
C LEU A 180 13.65 -10.67 21.57
N VAL A 181 12.45 -10.08 21.55
CA VAL A 181 11.92 -9.30 22.67
C VAL A 181 10.72 -9.99 23.31
N LEU A 182 9.67 -10.27 22.53
CA LEU A 182 8.41 -10.77 23.10
C LEU A 182 8.49 -12.21 23.59
N ARG A 183 9.29 -13.07 22.94
CA ARG A 183 9.56 -14.43 23.42
C ARG A 183 10.15 -14.43 24.83
N ASP A 184 11.08 -13.53 25.12
CA ASP A 184 11.72 -13.43 26.43
C ASP A 184 10.76 -12.92 27.51
N LYS A 185 9.89 -11.97 27.15
CA LYS A 185 8.80 -11.54 28.02
C LYS A 185 7.81 -12.67 28.30
N LYS A 186 7.39 -13.40 27.26
CA LYS A 186 6.45 -14.52 27.36
C LYS A 186 6.96 -15.64 28.27
N ASN A 187 8.26 -15.90 28.23
CA ASN A 187 8.88 -16.94 29.05
C ASN A 187 9.27 -16.44 30.46
N GLY A 188 8.95 -15.19 30.82
CA GLY A 188 9.34 -14.58 32.10
C GLY A 188 10.84 -14.30 32.24
N LEU A 189 11.64 -14.54 31.19
CA LEU A 189 13.08 -14.35 31.18
C LEU A 189 13.47 -12.88 31.31
N ALA A 190 12.62 -11.97 30.84
CA ALA A 190 12.87 -10.52 30.95
C ALA A 190 13.10 -10.07 32.40
N ASN A 191 12.37 -10.62 33.37
CA ASN A 191 12.56 -10.30 34.79
C ASN A 191 13.85 -10.92 35.36
N LEU A 192 14.23 -12.10 34.87
CA LEU A 192 15.48 -12.75 35.26
C LEU A 192 16.70 -12.01 34.70
N TYR A 193 16.65 -11.53 33.46
CA TYR A 193 17.77 -10.78 32.89
C TYR A 193 18.05 -9.51 33.68
N LYS A 194 17.02 -8.78 34.11
CA LYS A 194 17.16 -7.54 34.88
C LYS A 194 17.91 -7.70 36.22
N THR A 195 17.94 -8.90 36.80
CA THR A 195 18.71 -9.15 38.03
C THR A 195 20.18 -9.46 37.76
N THR A 196 20.59 -9.59 36.49
CA THR A 196 21.98 -9.83 36.09
C THR A 196 22.74 -8.52 35.83
N TRP A 197 24.06 -8.55 36.01
CA TRP A 197 25.00 -7.41 36.01
C TRP A 197 25.00 -6.51 34.74
N ASN A 198 24.24 -6.83 33.69
CA ASN A 198 24.03 -6.00 32.49
C ASN A 198 22.72 -6.38 31.74
N GLY A 199 21.75 -7.01 32.40
CA GLY A 199 20.48 -7.41 31.75
C GLY A 199 19.41 -6.31 31.78
N ASP A 200 19.85 -5.06 31.86
CA ASP A 200 19.07 -3.83 31.86
C ASP A 200 18.90 -3.29 30.42
N SER A 201 18.85 -1.97 30.23
CA SER A 201 18.77 -1.36 28.90
C SER A 201 19.93 -1.73 27.96
N ARG A 202 21.08 -2.15 28.49
CA ARG A 202 22.23 -2.58 27.68
C ARG A 202 21.96 -3.85 26.89
N LEU A 203 21.20 -4.79 27.46
CA LEU A 203 20.77 -6.00 26.76
C LEU A 203 19.83 -5.66 25.61
N LEU A 204 18.85 -4.77 25.86
CA LEU A 204 17.92 -4.32 24.83
C LEU A 204 18.66 -3.66 23.66
N LEU A 205 19.63 -2.78 23.95
CA LEU A 205 20.44 -2.13 22.91
C LEU A 205 21.33 -3.14 22.16
N SER A 206 21.86 -4.15 22.86
CA SER A 206 22.65 -5.22 22.23
C SER A 206 21.81 -6.05 21.27
N LYS A 207 20.56 -6.36 21.65
CA LYS A 207 19.58 -7.04 20.80
C LYS A 207 19.20 -6.21 19.59
N TYR A 208 18.96 -4.92 19.78
CA TYR A 208 18.67 -4.00 18.68
C TYR A 208 19.84 -3.96 17.70
N ALA A 209 21.07 -3.78 18.17
CA ALA A 209 22.26 -3.77 17.32
C ALA A 209 22.45 -5.09 16.56
N ALA A 210 22.26 -6.24 17.22
CA ALA A 210 22.32 -7.54 16.56
C ALA A 210 21.21 -7.70 15.51
N ALA A 211 20.00 -7.23 15.80
CA ALA A 211 18.88 -7.22 14.87
C ALA A 211 19.13 -6.32 13.66
N VAL A 212 19.77 -5.16 13.84
CA VAL A 212 20.17 -4.26 12.73
C VAL A 212 21.16 -4.95 11.81
N VAL A 213 22.17 -5.66 12.33
CA VAL A 213 23.12 -6.39 11.48
C VAL A 213 22.42 -7.49 10.68
N TYR A 214 21.55 -8.26 11.33
CA TYR A 214 20.83 -9.33 10.65
C TYR A 214 19.82 -8.80 9.62
N MET A 215 19.14 -7.69 9.94
CA MET A 215 18.28 -6.95 9.00
C MET A 215 19.08 -6.39 7.82
N ALA A 216 20.26 -5.80 8.06
CA ALA A 216 21.10 -5.24 7.01
C ALA A 216 21.54 -6.32 6.01
N LEU A 217 21.93 -7.50 6.50
CA LEU A 217 22.23 -8.66 5.64
C LEU A 217 21.01 -9.10 4.82
N PHE A 218 19.81 -9.07 5.42
CA PHE A 218 18.59 -9.43 4.73
C PHE A 218 18.22 -8.42 3.63
N VAL A 219 18.27 -7.12 3.92
CA VAL A 219 18.02 -6.03 2.96
C VAL A 219 19.05 -6.06 1.83
N ALA A 220 20.32 -6.30 2.14
CA ALA A 220 21.38 -6.46 1.14
C ALA A 220 21.13 -7.69 0.25
N GLY A 221 20.73 -8.83 0.85
CA GLY A 221 20.36 -10.03 0.11
C GLY A 221 19.17 -9.83 -0.83
N ILE A 222 18.12 -9.14 -0.34
CA ILE A 222 16.96 -8.76 -1.17
C ILE A 222 17.40 -7.84 -2.31
N SER A 223 18.17 -6.79 -2.01
CA SER A 223 18.62 -5.83 -3.02
C SER A 223 19.43 -6.54 -4.11
N LEU A 224 20.41 -7.38 -3.71
CA LEU A 224 21.19 -8.19 -4.63
C LEU A 224 20.31 -9.11 -5.47
N SER A 225 19.34 -9.79 -4.85
CA SER A 225 18.42 -10.67 -5.58
C SER A 225 17.56 -9.91 -6.59
N ASN A 226 17.16 -8.67 -6.28
CA ASN A 226 16.40 -7.84 -7.22
C ASN A 226 17.23 -7.47 -8.44
N PHE A 227 18.48 -7.06 -8.22
CA PHE A 227 19.43 -6.75 -9.30
C PHE A 227 19.69 -7.95 -10.20
N LEU A 228 19.97 -9.13 -9.62
CA LEU A 228 20.23 -10.35 -10.38
C LEU A 228 19.03 -10.78 -11.23
N VAL A 229 17.81 -10.65 -10.71
CA VAL A 229 16.60 -10.98 -11.47
C VAL A 229 16.34 -9.97 -12.59
N ALA A 230 16.59 -8.68 -12.34
CA ALA A 230 16.48 -7.65 -13.38
C ALA A 230 17.49 -7.86 -14.50
N GLU A 231 18.76 -8.13 -14.17
CA GLU A 231 19.80 -8.45 -15.14
C GLU A 231 19.47 -9.72 -15.95
N TRP A 232 18.90 -10.73 -15.30
CA TRP A 232 18.46 -11.96 -15.98
C TRP A 232 17.29 -11.71 -16.96
N LYS A 233 16.37 -10.80 -16.65
CA LYS A 233 15.16 -10.54 -17.45
C LYS A 233 15.35 -9.48 -18.55
N PHE A 234 15.96 -8.35 -18.22
CA PHE A 234 16.11 -7.20 -19.11
C PHE A 234 17.52 -7.07 -19.70
N GLY A 235 18.47 -7.89 -19.24
CA GLY A 235 19.86 -7.90 -19.68
C GLY A 235 20.80 -7.10 -18.77
N ALA A 236 22.10 -7.32 -18.95
CA ALA A 236 23.14 -6.66 -18.16
C ALA A 236 23.34 -5.19 -18.56
N VAL A 237 23.30 -4.31 -17.56
CA VAL A 237 23.48 -2.86 -17.70
C VAL A 237 24.90 -2.48 -17.29
N ASP A 238 25.49 -1.49 -17.97
CA ASP A 238 26.78 -0.95 -17.57
C ASP A 238 26.66 -0.17 -16.25
N LEU A 239 27.10 -0.79 -15.15
CA LEU A 239 27.07 -0.18 -13.82
C LEU A 239 28.09 0.96 -13.66
N SER A 240 29.00 1.15 -14.61
CA SER A 240 29.99 2.22 -14.61
C SER A 240 29.46 3.54 -15.16
N ALA A 241 28.36 3.50 -15.92
CA ALA A 241 27.66 4.68 -16.43
C ALA A 241 27.16 5.57 -15.27
N PRO A 242 27.03 6.90 -15.50
CA PRO A 242 26.51 7.82 -14.50
C PRO A 242 25.02 7.54 -14.24
N VAL A 243 24.55 7.79 -13.01
CA VAL A 243 23.15 7.57 -12.59
C VAL A 243 22.14 8.34 -13.44
N GLN A 244 22.56 9.46 -14.03
CA GLN A 244 21.81 10.26 -15.00
C GLN A 244 21.39 9.46 -16.26
N SER A 245 22.04 8.33 -16.53
CA SER A 245 21.67 7.41 -17.61
C SER A 245 20.37 6.64 -17.34
N LEU A 246 19.85 6.71 -16.10
CA LEU A 246 18.56 6.13 -15.72
C LEU A 246 17.50 7.22 -15.75
N MET A 247 16.46 7.06 -16.58
CA MET A 247 15.40 8.05 -16.82
C MET A 247 14.81 8.63 -15.52
N ASP A 248 14.48 7.78 -14.55
CA ASP A 248 13.89 8.16 -13.26
C ASP A 248 14.80 9.06 -12.39
N TYR A 249 16.09 9.17 -12.73
CA TYR A 249 17.13 9.78 -11.90
C TYR A 249 17.90 10.91 -12.60
N ILE A 250 17.42 11.36 -13.76
CA ILE A 250 18.02 12.47 -14.53
C ILE A 250 18.10 13.77 -13.72
N GLY A 251 17.06 14.08 -12.94
CA GLY A 251 16.97 15.31 -12.16
C GLY A 251 17.75 15.32 -10.84
N TYR A 252 18.69 14.39 -10.64
CA TYR A 252 19.40 14.26 -9.37
C TYR A 252 20.64 15.16 -9.34
N GLY A 253 20.76 15.96 -8.28
CA GLY A 253 21.84 16.96 -8.12
C GLY A 253 23.22 16.41 -7.77
N PHE A 254 23.51 15.13 -8.05
CA PHE A 254 24.83 14.52 -7.87
C PHE A 254 25.11 13.45 -8.94
N SER A 255 26.34 13.40 -9.43
CA SER A 255 26.80 12.37 -10.37
C SER A 255 27.56 11.27 -9.63
N CYS A 256 27.13 10.02 -9.81
CA CYS A 256 27.85 8.84 -9.35
C CYS A 256 27.53 7.65 -10.28
N ARG A 257 28.37 6.61 -10.23
CA ARG A 257 28.15 5.38 -11.01
C ARG A 257 26.88 4.67 -10.55
N ILE A 258 26.13 4.07 -11.47
CA ILE A 258 24.92 3.29 -11.16
C ILE A 258 25.20 2.23 -10.07
N GLY A 259 26.34 1.53 -10.13
CA GLY A 259 26.71 0.57 -9.09
C GLY A 259 26.94 1.19 -7.71
N THR A 260 27.49 2.40 -7.64
CA THR A 260 27.66 3.13 -6.37
C THR A 260 26.32 3.64 -5.85
N PHE A 261 25.45 4.11 -6.74
CA PHE A 261 24.10 4.51 -6.42
C PHE A 261 23.29 3.34 -5.83
N ALA A 262 23.36 2.15 -6.42
CA ALA A 262 22.70 0.94 -5.89
C ALA A 262 23.09 0.63 -4.43
N VAL A 263 24.39 0.74 -4.11
CA VAL A 263 24.89 0.57 -2.73
C VAL A 263 24.35 1.67 -1.81
N LEU A 264 24.33 2.93 -2.27
CA LEU A 264 23.79 4.05 -1.51
C LEU A 264 22.30 3.85 -1.19
N VAL A 265 21.49 3.43 -2.17
CA VAL A 265 20.07 3.09 -1.98
C VAL A 265 19.93 1.97 -0.94
N CYS A 266 20.76 0.93 -1.00
CA CYS A 266 20.75 -0.13 -0.01
C CYS A 266 21.04 0.38 1.41
N VAL A 267 22.06 1.24 1.57
CA VAL A 267 22.40 1.85 2.87
C VAL A 267 21.28 2.72 3.41
N VAL A 268 20.67 3.55 2.57
CA VAL A 268 19.53 4.39 2.95
C VAL A 268 18.34 3.52 3.38
N LYS A 269 18.03 2.44 2.66
CA LYS A 269 16.98 1.49 3.05
C LYS A 269 17.28 0.84 4.40
N ILE A 270 18.51 0.43 4.66
CA ILE A 270 18.93 -0.10 5.96
C ILE A 270 18.69 0.94 7.07
N LEU A 271 19.00 2.22 6.82
CA LEU A 271 18.74 3.30 7.78
C LEU A 271 17.24 3.46 8.06
N ILE A 272 16.39 3.50 7.02
CA ILE A 272 14.93 3.65 7.16
C ILE A 272 14.34 2.43 7.90
N PHE A 273 14.69 1.21 7.52
CA PHE A 273 14.24 0.00 8.21
C PHE A 273 14.77 -0.09 9.65
N SER A 274 15.90 0.55 9.99
CA SER A 274 16.38 0.67 11.36
C SER A 274 15.48 1.57 12.21
N VAL A 275 14.87 2.62 11.64
CA VAL A 275 13.84 3.44 12.31
C VAL A 275 12.60 2.59 12.60
N ILE A 276 12.10 1.87 11.60
CA ILE A 276 10.94 0.96 11.75
C ILE A 276 11.23 -0.09 12.83
N LEU A 277 12.42 -0.70 12.82
CA LEU A 277 12.84 -1.67 13.82
C LEU A 277 12.88 -1.06 15.23
N ALA A 278 13.36 0.18 15.38
CA ALA A 278 13.40 0.86 16.68
C ALA A 278 11.98 1.14 17.22
N ALA A 279 11.05 1.51 16.33
CA ALA A 279 9.65 1.68 16.67
C ALA A 279 9.02 0.35 17.10
N LEU A 280 9.24 -0.74 16.35
CA LEU A 280 8.75 -2.08 16.71
C LEU A 280 9.34 -2.58 18.04
N PHE A 281 10.62 -2.32 18.32
CA PHE A 281 11.23 -2.61 19.63
C PHE A 281 10.52 -1.83 20.75
N THR A 282 10.26 -0.54 20.53
CA THR A 282 9.54 0.31 21.50
C THR A 282 8.13 -0.24 21.76
N PHE A 283 7.40 -0.58 20.71
CA PHE A 283 6.08 -1.19 20.83
C PHE A 283 6.14 -2.55 21.53
N ALA A 284 7.15 -3.37 21.27
CA ALA A 284 7.33 -4.64 21.95
C ALA A 284 7.65 -4.46 23.44
N VAL A 285 8.38 -3.41 23.82
CA VAL A 285 8.64 -3.06 25.23
C VAL A 285 7.37 -2.56 25.93
N ILE A 286 6.52 -1.79 25.26
CA ILE A 286 5.24 -1.31 25.83
C ILE A 286 4.20 -2.44 25.88
N SER A 287 4.24 -3.35 24.91
CA SER A 287 3.23 -4.38 24.76
C SER A 287 3.30 -5.43 25.87
N SER A 288 2.13 -5.78 26.40
CA SER A 288 1.95 -6.91 27.31
C SER A 288 1.97 -8.25 26.57
N ASN A 289 1.62 -8.26 25.28
CA ASN A 289 1.54 -9.46 24.46
C ASN A 289 1.76 -9.17 22.96
N GLU A 290 1.84 -10.23 22.16
CA GLU A 290 2.07 -10.11 20.71
C GLU A 290 0.92 -9.39 20.00
N ILE A 291 -0.30 -9.56 20.48
CA ILE A 291 -1.46 -8.94 19.85
C ILE A 291 -1.46 -7.42 20.08
N MET A 292 -1.07 -6.95 21.27
CA MET A 292 -0.87 -5.53 21.55
C MET A 292 0.26 -4.93 20.70
N LEU A 293 1.32 -5.70 20.40
CA LEU A 293 2.32 -5.25 19.43
C LEU A 293 1.68 -5.00 18.06
N CYS A 294 0.84 -5.93 17.58
CA CYS A 294 0.11 -5.74 16.32
C CYS A 294 -0.81 -4.52 16.36
N VAL A 295 -1.50 -4.27 17.49
CA VAL A 295 -2.37 -3.08 17.66
C VAL A 295 -1.55 -1.78 17.61
N TRP A 296 -0.43 -1.69 18.32
CA TRP A 296 0.44 -0.52 18.27
C TRP A 296 1.05 -0.30 16.87
N THR A 297 1.44 -1.39 16.22
CA THR A 297 1.98 -1.35 14.86
C THR A 297 0.92 -0.87 13.86
N ALA A 298 -0.32 -1.36 13.97
CA ALA A 298 -1.43 -0.90 13.15
C ALA A 298 -1.78 0.58 13.39
N ALA A 299 -1.77 1.02 14.65
CA ALA A 299 -1.99 2.42 15.00
C ALA A 299 -0.88 3.33 14.42
N ALA A 300 0.39 2.88 14.48
CA ALA A 300 1.51 3.62 13.90
C ALA A 300 1.40 3.71 12.37
N MET A 301 1.07 2.60 11.68
CA MET A 301 0.83 2.62 10.23
C MET A 301 -0.34 3.53 9.83
N PHE A 302 -1.37 3.62 10.66
CA PHE A 302 -2.48 4.54 10.42
C PHE A 302 -2.07 6.00 10.54
N VAL A 303 -1.28 6.35 11.58
CA VAL A 303 -0.72 7.71 11.73
C VAL A 303 0.21 8.06 10.56
N GLU A 304 1.03 7.10 10.14
CA GLU A 304 1.94 7.23 9.01
C GLU A 304 1.18 7.52 7.70
N LEU A 305 0.08 6.79 7.46
CA LEU A 305 -0.81 7.05 6.34
C LEU A 305 -1.44 8.44 6.41
N LEU A 306 -1.89 8.89 7.60
CA LEU A 306 -2.41 10.24 7.77
C LEU A 306 -1.36 11.31 7.45
N PHE A 307 -0.10 11.12 7.87
CA PHE A 307 0.97 12.06 7.53
C PHE A 307 1.22 12.15 6.03
N SER A 308 1.24 11.01 5.31
CA SER A 308 1.42 11.02 3.86
C SER A 308 0.32 11.81 3.15
N VAL A 309 -0.95 11.59 3.50
CA VAL A 309 -2.06 12.20 2.78
C VAL A 309 -2.34 13.65 3.24
N LEU A 310 -2.22 13.95 4.53
CA LEU A 310 -2.35 15.32 5.03
C LEU A 310 -1.18 16.20 4.58
N GLY A 311 0.03 15.63 4.48
CA GLY A 311 1.20 16.32 3.98
C GLY A 311 1.01 16.82 2.55
N GLU A 312 0.47 15.96 1.68
CA GLU A 312 0.14 16.30 0.30
C GLU A 312 -0.99 17.35 0.23
N ARG A 313 -2.10 17.15 0.94
CA ARG A 313 -3.25 18.08 0.87
C ARG A 313 -3.00 19.46 1.45
N LEU A 314 -2.26 19.54 2.56
CA LEU A 314 -1.99 20.80 3.24
C LEU A 314 -0.75 21.50 2.68
N ASN A 315 -0.14 20.98 1.61
CA ASN A 315 1.15 21.41 1.07
C ASN A 315 2.25 21.49 2.15
N LEU A 316 2.16 20.61 3.16
CA LEU A 316 3.17 20.48 4.21
C LEU A 316 4.24 19.52 3.72
N ILE A 317 5.08 20.01 2.81
CA ILE A 317 6.18 19.26 2.15
C ILE A 317 7.02 18.49 3.18
N PHE A 318 7.27 19.12 4.34
CA PHE A 318 7.95 18.48 5.48
C PHE A 318 7.24 17.17 5.91
N LEU A 319 5.93 17.21 6.23
CA LEU A 319 5.21 16.03 6.71
C LEU A 319 5.11 14.92 5.66
N TYR A 320 4.90 15.29 4.40
CA TYR A 320 4.87 14.34 3.29
C TYR A 320 6.22 13.62 3.13
N ARG A 321 7.32 14.37 3.18
CA ARG A 321 8.67 13.83 2.97
C ARG A 321 9.19 13.05 4.18
N PHE A 322 8.73 13.37 5.39
CA PHE A 322 8.97 12.52 6.59
C PHE A 322 8.17 11.23 6.61
N SER A 323 7.20 11.07 5.71
CA SER A 323 6.50 9.81 5.64
C SER A 323 7.45 8.69 5.21
N ILE A 324 7.50 7.62 6.00
CA ILE A 324 8.21 6.38 5.70
C ILE A 324 7.84 5.85 4.31
N PHE A 325 6.58 6.02 3.86
CA PHE A 325 6.18 5.64 2.51
C PHE A 325 6.93 6.44 1.43
N SER A 326 7.08 7.75 1.62
CA SER A 326 7.85 8.61 0.73
C SER A 326 9.35 8.32 0.81
N MET A 327 9.87 8.04 2.02
CA MET A 327 11.29 7.72 2.22
C MET A 327 11.71 6.37 1.62
N LEU A 328 10.82 5.37 1.60
CA LEU A 328 11.08 4.08 0.98
C LEU A 328 11.06 4.13 -0.55
N ASP A 329 10.43 5.14 -1.14
CA ASP A 329 10.43 5.38 -2.57
C ASP A 329 11.74 6.06 -2.99
N THR A 330 12.56 5.35 -3.74
CA THR A 330 13.89 5.79 -4.15
C THR A 330 13.83 7.01 -5.06
N THR A 331 12.79 7.17 -5.89
CA THR A 331 12.63 8.34 -6.77
C THR A 331 12.34 9.60 -5.97
N LYS A 332 11.45 9.50 -4.98
CA LYS A 332 11.07 10.61 -4.11
C LYS A 332 12.14 10.98 -3.09
N PHE A 333 12.76 9.99 -2.46
CA PHE A 333 13.75 10.24 -1.41
C PHE A 333 14.98 10.99 -1.96
N PHE A 334 15.47 10.58 -3.13
CA PHE A 334 16.65 11.18 -3.74
C PHE A 334 16.33 12.34 -4.70
N GLN A 335 15.04 12.67 -4.91
CA GLN A 335 14.62 13.84 -5.67
C GLN A 335 15.32 15.11 -5.17
N TYR A 336 15.80 15.93 -6.10
CA TYR A 336 16.49 17.18 -5.77
C TYR A 336 15.53 18.20 -5.17
N GLU A 337 15.57 18.34 -3.85
CA GLU A 337 14.86 19.39 -3.12
C GLU A 337 15.75 19.96 -2.02
N ASN A 338 15.49 21.23 -1.68
CA ASN A 338 16.15 21.90 -0.57
C ASN A 338 15.12 22.35 0.48
N TYR A 339 15.39 22.04 1.75
CA TYR A 339 14.63 22.57 2.87
C TYR A 339 15.06 24.00 3.21
N ASN A 340 14.10 24.77 3.69
CA ASN A 340 14.31 26.10 4.24
C ASN A 340 14.75 26.01 5.71
N LEU A 341 16.06 26.02 5.95
CA LEU A 341 16.61 26.08 7.30
C LEU A 341 17.07 27.50 7.60
N MET A 342 16.28 28.25 8.38
CA MET A 342 16.55 29.65 8.75
C MET A 342 16.85 30.55 7.52
N SER A 343 16.00 30.45 6.48
CA SER A 343 16.15 31.19 5.22
C SER A 343 17.35 30.78 4.35
N HIS A 344 17.99 29.65 4.63
CA HIS A 344 19.05 29.08 3.81
C HIS A 344 18.63 27.72 3.24
N ALA A 345 18.85 27.53 1.95
CA ALA A 345 18.55 26.27 1.27
C ALA A 345 19.57 25.19 1.65
N ARG A 346 19.09 24.08 2.21
CA ARG A 346 19.89 22.90 2.56
C ARG A 346 19.32 21.65 1.88
N PRO A 347 20.13 20.74 1.34
CA PRO A 347 19.63 19.60 0.60
C PRO A 347 18.87 18.69 1.55
N ALA A 348 17.66 18.33 1.14
CA ALA A 348 16.72 17.65 2.02
C ALA A 348 17.22 16.25 2.43
N ILE A 349 17.90 15.52 1.53
CA ILE A 349 18.47 14.19 1.78
C ILE A 349 19.32 14.14 3.06
N TYR A 350 20.22 15.11 3.27
CA TYR A 350 21.06 15.13 4.47
C TYR A 350 20.25 15.31 5.75
N LEU A 351 19.23 16.16 5.70
CA LEU A 351 18.35 16.42 6.83
C LEU A 351 17.44 15.22 7.12
N ASP A 352 16.94 14.54 6.08
CA ASP A 352 16.15 13.31 6.20
C ASP A 352 16.97 12.21 6.91
N CYS A 353 18.24 12.01 6.53
CA CYS A 353 19.15 11.07 7.22
C CYS A 353 19.40 11.45 8.69
N VAL A 354 19.58 12.74 8.99
CA VAL A 354 19.76 13.22 10.36
C VAL A 354 18.51 12.96 11.19
N VAL A 355 17.32 13.18 10.63
CA VAL A 355 16.06 12.90 11.33
C VAL A 355 15.90 11.39 11.58
N CYS A 356 16.24 10.51 10.63
CA CYS A 356 16.28 9.07 10.91
C CYS A 356 17.16 8.75 12.11
N ALA A 357 18.37 9.32 12.19
CA ALA A 357 19.29 9.08 13.30
C ALA A 357 18.72 9.59 14.64
N VAL A 358 18.09 10.78 14.64
CA VAL A 358 17.44 11.34 15.83
C VAL A 358 16.25 10.48 16.27
N LEU A 359 15.42 10.00 15.33
CA LEU A 359 14.29 9.12 15.62
C LEU A 359 14.76 7.79 16.21
N ILE A 360 15.81 7.17 15.65
CA ILE A 360 16.40 5.95 16.20
C ILE A 360 16.87 6.20 17.64
N ALA A 361 17.66 7.25 17.86
CA ALA A 361 18.17 7.58 19.19
C ALA A 361 17.03 7.84 20.19
N GLY A 362 16.03 8.64 19.82
CA GLY A 362 14.87 8.97 20.64
C GLY A 362 14.05 7.74 21.01
N LEU A 363 13.71 6.89 20.04
CA LEU A 363 12.97 5.65 20.25
C LEU A 363 13.76 4.66 21.12
N LEU A 364 15.08 4.55 20.92
CA LEU A 364 15.92 3.68 21.75
C LEU A 364 16.04 4.20 23.19
N ILE A 365 16.12 5.52 23.40
CA ILE A 365 16.09 6.12 24.74
C ILE A 365 14.75 5.82 25.42
N ILE A 366 13.63 6.08 24.73
CA ILE A 366 12.28 5.79 25.24
C ILE A 366 12.14 4.32 25.59
N SER A 367 12.50 3.41 24.67
CA SER A 367 12.43 1.97 24.91
C SER A 367 13.32 1.53 26.07
N SER A 368 14.49 2.15 26.25
CA SER A 368 15.41 1.86 27.36
C SER A 368 14.82 2.29 28.71
N VAL A 369 14.25 3.50 28.79
CA VAL A 369 13.59 4.01 30.00
C VAL A 369 12.40 3.13 30.37
N LEU A 370 11.52 2.85 29.40
CA LEU A 370 10.35 1.98 29.62
C LEU A 370 10.75 0.55 29.98
N TYR A 371 11.85 0.02 29.41
CA TYR A 371 12.36 -1.30 29.76
C TYR A 371 12.87 -1.35 31.19
N LEU A 372 13.50 -0.28 31.69
CA LEU A 372 13.92 -0.16 33.08
C LEU A 372 12.72 -0.09 34.03
N GLU A 373 11.75 0.79 33.75
CA GLU A 373 10.57 1.00 34.60
C GLU A 373 9.61 -0.21 34.62
N GLY A 374 9.49 -0.92 33.50
CA GLY A 374 8.58 -2.07 33.33
C GLY A 374 8.97 -3.33 34.10
N SER A 375 9.86 -3.27 35.09
CA SER A 375 10.19 -4.40 35.99
C SER A 375 9.19 -4.56 37.15
N SER A 376 8.19 -3.69 37.23
CA SER A 376 7.23 -3.62 38.32
C SER A 376 6.02 -4.56 38.17
N ASP A 377 6.16 -5.73 37.53
CA ASP A 377 5.15 -6.79 37.70
C ASP A 377 5.26 -7.47 39.07
N TYR A 378 6.40 -7.30 39.74
CA TYR A 378 6.46 -7.26 41.19
C TYR A 378 6.44 -5.79 41.63
N GLN A 379 5.29 -5.13 41.51
CA GLN A 379 4.92 -4.29 42.65
C GLN A 379 4.86 -5.27 43.81
N GLU A 380 5.95 -5.33 44.59
CA GLU A 380 5.80 -5.54 46.02
C GLU A 380 4.63 -4.64 46.40
N THR A 381 3.48 -5.27 46.55
CA THR A 381 2.47 -4.75 47.41
C THR A 381 3.22 -4.69 48.73
N ARG A 382 3.83 -3.54 49.05
CA ARG A 382 4.19 -3.21 50.42
C ARG A 382 2.85 -3.08 51.11
N ILE A 383 2.33 -4.26 51.43
CA ILE A 383 1.15 -4.48 52.21
C ILE A 383 1.54 -4.00 53.61
N ARG A 384 1.46 -2.70 53.82
CA ARG A 384 0.74 -2.26 55.01
C ARG A 384 -0.70 -2.64 54.72
N ILE A 385 -1.12 -3.80 55.23
CA ILE A 385 -2.53 -4.12 55.46
C ILE A 385 -3.05 -2.98 56.36
N LYS A 386 -3.57 -1.92 55.74
CA LYS A 386 -4.82 -1.36 56.19
C LYS A 386 -5.84 -1.98 55.27
N ARG A 387 -6.47 -3.08 55.74
CA ARG A 387 -7.67 -3.66 55.16
C ARG A 387 -8.75 -2.57 55.13
N LYS A 388 -8.71 -1.69 54.13
CA LYS A 388 -9.96 -1.12 53.61
C LYS A 388 -10.63 -2.29 52.93
N ALA A 389 -11.76 -2.73 53.48
CA ALA A 389 -12.60 -3.76 52.90
C ALA A 389 -12.61 -3.56 51.38
N ALA A 390 -12.13 -4.56 50.63
CA ALA A 390 -12.22 -4.55 49.19
C ALA A 390 -13.69 -4.28 48.88
N LYS A 391 -13.99 -3.10 48.31
CA LYS A 391 -15.31 -2.86 47.74
C LYS A 391 -15.54 -4.05 46.83
N ALA A 392 -16.54 -4.87 47.13
CA ALA A 392 -16.89 -6.00 46.29
C ALA A 392 -17.00 -5.44 44.87
N HIS A 393 -16.04 -5.80 44.01
CA HIS A 393 -16.18 -5.50 42.60
C HIS A 393 -17.52 -6.10 42.21
N LYS A 394 -18.45 -5.27 41.70
CA LYS A 394 -19.72 -5.77 41.16
C LYS A 394 -19.37 -6.83 40.14
N THR A 395 -19.50 -8.10 40.52
CA THR A 395 -19.23 -9.23 39.63
C THR A 395 -20.27 -9.13 38.52
N LEU A 396 -19.82 -8.92 37.28
CA LEU A 396 -20.72 -8.95 36.13
C LEU A 396 -21.37 -10.35 36.11
N PRO A 397 -22.71 -10.47 36.27
CA PRO A 397 -23.33 -11.75 36.58
C PRO A 397 -23.45 -12.70 35.38
N SER A 398 -23.14 -12.24 34.16
CA SER A 398 -23.30 -13.01 32.92
C SER A 398 -21.97 -13.21 32.21
N ILE A 399 -21.69 -14.47 31.83
CA ILE A 399 -20.54 -14.87 31.00
C ILE A 399 -20.48 -14.05 29.71
N TRP A 400 -21.66 -13.74 29.11
CA TRP A 400 -21.73 -12.87 27.93
C TRP A 400 -21.11 -11.50 28.22
N ARG A 401 -21.47 -10.85 29.33
CA ARG A 401 -20.95 -9.52 29.68
C ARG A 401 -19.46 -9.56 30.02
N LEU A 402 -18.99 -10.63 30.66
CA LEU A 402 -17.57 -10.81 30.99
C LEU A 402 -16.70 -10.94 29.75
N GLU A 403 -17.07 -11.82 28.81
CA GLU A 403 -16.34 -11.97 27.53
C GLU A 403 -16.36 -10.68 26.71
N GLY A 404 -17.47 -9.94 26.74
CA GLY A 404 -17.57 -8.63 26.08
C GLY A 404 -16.69 -7.57 26.73
N TYR A 405 -16.70 -7.48 28.05
CA TYR A 405 -15.84 -6.55 28.79
C TYR A 405 -14.37 -6.87 28.55
N LYS A 406 -13.99 -8.16 28.59
CA LYS A 406 -12.63 -8.63 28.31
C LYS A 406 -12.17 -8.20 26.91
N LEU A 407 -12.99 -8.43 25.88
CA LEU A 407 -12.63 -8.09 24.50
C LEU A 407 -12.55 -6.57 24.27
N TRP A 408 -13.62 -5.83 24.60
CA TRP A 408 -13.75 -4.43 24.20
C TRP A 408 -12.97 -3.47 25.09
N MET A 409 -13.07 -3.65 26.41
CA MET A 409 -12.44 -2.76 27.40
C MET A 409 -11.11 -3.32 27.90
N GLY A 410 -11.04 -4.62 28.17
CA GLY A 410 -9.82 -5.28 28.66
C GLY A 410 -8.70 -5.23 27.63
N TYR A 411 -8.94 -5.76 26.44
CA TYR A 411 -7.99 -5.70 25.31
C TYR A 411 -8.10 -4.44 24.47
N LYS A 412 -8.91 -3.46 24.89
CA LYS A 412 -9.01 -2.15 24.24
C LYS A 412 -9.41 -2.21 22.75
N MET A 413 -10.10 -3.28 22.31
CA MET A 413 -10.55 -3.41 20.91
C MET A 413 -11.53 -2.33 20.48
N ILE A 414 -12.14 -1.61 21.43
CA ILE A 414 -12.95 -0.42 21.12
C ILE A 414 -12.16 0.65 20.35
N PHE A 415 -10.87 0.82 20.64
CA PHE A 415 -10.01 1.77 19.93
C PHE A 415 -9.71 1.31 18.50
N VAL A 416 -9.59 -0.01 18.26
CA VAL A 416 -9.41 -0.55 16.90
C VAL A 416 -10.64 -0.28 16.04
N ILE A 417 -11.85 -0.44 16.60
CA ILE A 417 -13.09 -0.07 15.90
C ILE A 417 -13.18 1.43 15.67
N LEU A 418 -12.82 2.25 16.67
CA LEU A 418 -12.79 3.70 16.51
C LEU A 418 -11.84 4.13 15.38
N LEU A 419 -10.64 3.55 15.32
CA LEU A 419 -9.68 3.80 14.23
C LEU A 419 -10.25 3.38 12.87
N LEU A 420 -10.92 2.23 12.78
CA LEU A 420 -11.58 1.80 11.55
C LEU A 420 -12.64 2.80 11.10
N VAL A 421 -13.46 3.32 12.02
CA VAL A 421 -14.49 4.32 11.72
C VAL A 421 -13.86 5.62 11.25
N ILE A 422 -12.85 6.14 11.95
CA ILE A 422 -12.13 7.35 11.54
C ILE A 422 -11.53 7.15 10.15
N PHE A 423 -10.92 5.99 9.89
CA PHE A 423 -10.35 5.68 8.59
C PHE A 423 -11.39 5.64 7.48
N GLN A 424 -12.56 5.05 7.72
CA GLN A 424 -13.63 5.03 6.72
C GLN A 424 -14.20 6.42 6.46
N VAL A 425 -14.47 7.21 7.50
CA VAL A 425 -14.91 8.60 7.34
C VAL A 425 -13.89 9.39 6.53
N TYR A 426 -12.61 9.24 6.85
CA TYR A 426 -11.51 9.89 6.14
C TYR A 426 -11.47 9.51 4.65
N ILE A 427 -11.55 8.22 4.32
CA ILE A 427 -11.53 7.76 2.93
C ILE A 427 -12.69 8.37 2.16
N TYR A 428 -13.93 8.22 2.64
CA TYR A 428 -15.10 8.64 1.86
C TYR A 428 -15.34 10.15 1.84
N GLN A 429 -14.84 10.91 2.83
CA GLN A 429 -14.80 12.38 2.73
C GLN A 429 -13.81 12.88 1.67
N ASN A 430 -12.74 12.13 1.44
CA ASN A 430 -11.68 12.51 0.51
C ASN A 430 -11.78 11.81 -0.84
N LYS A 431 -12.63 10.78 -0.95
CA LYS A 431 -12.90 10.08 -2.20
C LYS A 431 -13.69 11.01 -3.10
N SER A 432 -13.16 11.25 -4.29
CA SER A 432 -13.79 12.08 -5.30
C SER A 432 -13.89 11.28 -6.60
N VAL A 433 -14.93 11.59 -7.38
CA VAL A 433 -15.10 11.05 -8.72
C VAL A 433 -14.68 12.15 -9.69
N ARG A 434 -13.76 11.85 -10.61
CA ARG A 434 -13.36 12.81 -11.65
C ARG A 434 -14.48 12.95 -12.68
N TRP A 435 -15.10 14.11 -12.79
CA TRP A 435 -16.11 14.38 -13.83
C TRP A 435 -15.45 15.07 -15.03
N SER A 436 -15.48 14.44 -16.20
CA SER A 436 -15.12 15.10 -17.46
C SER A 436 -16.36 15.69 -18.11
N THR A 437 -16.18 16.67 -18.99
CA THR A 437 -17.27 17.23 -19.81
C THR A 437 -18.01 16.12 -20.56
N ASN A 438 -17.28 15.19 -21.18
CA ASN A 438 -17.84 14.04 -21.91
C ASN A 438 -18.69 13.13 -21.01
N GLU A 439 -18.34 12.99 -19.71
CA GLU A 439 -19.15 12.20 -18.78
C GLU A 439 -20.46 12.90 -18.41
N TYR A 440 -20.46 14.22 -18.23
CA TYR A 440 -21.70 14.98 -18.01
C TYR A 440 -22.64 14.89 -19.21
N VAL A 441 -22.08 15.01 -20.41
CA VAL A 441 -22.83 14.87 -21.67
C VAL A 441 -23.40 13.46 -21.81
N TYR A 442 -22.57 12.44 -21.57
CA TYR A 442 -23.01 11.04 -21.56
C TYR A 442 -24.14 10.82 -20.54
N GLN A 443 -24.00 11.31 -19.31
CA GLN A 443 -25.04 11.22 -18.28
C GLN A 443 -26.34 11.92 -18.72
N TYR A 444 -26.24 13.09 -19.36
CA TYR A 444 -27.39 13.81 -19.90
C TYR A 444 -28.14 12.95 -20.92
N TYR A 445 -27.47 12.42 -21.94
CA TYR A 445 -28.13 11.59 -22.96
C TYR A 445 -28.74 10.31 -22.38
N ILE A 446 -28.01 9.61 -21.50
CA ILE A 446 -28.54 8.42 -20.82
C ILE A 446 -29.79 8.75 -20.00
N SER A 447 -29.81 9.90 -19.30
CA SER A 447 -30.99 10.32 -18.53
C SER A 447 -32.24 10.53 -19.39
N GLN A 448 -32.10 10.86 -20.67
CA GLN A 448 -33.23 11.01 -21.61
C GLN A 448 -33.82 9.65 -22.00
N ILE A 449 -32.97 8.62 -22.12
CA ILE A 449 -33.37 7.28 -22.58
C ILE A 449 -33.49 6.25 -21.45
N GLU A 450 -33.23 6.62 -20.20
CA GLU A 450 -33.15 5.71 -19.06
C GLU A 450 -34.41 4.85 -18.88
N GLY A 451 -34.22 3.57 -18.57
CA GLY A 451 -35.30 2.62 -18.28
C GLY A 451 -35.64 1.69 -19.45
N VAL A 452 -36.92 1.36 -19.62
CA VAL A 452 -37.39 0.37 -20.61
C VAL A 452 -37.03 0.82 -22.03
N ILE A 453 -36.63 -0.14 -22.87
CA ILE A 453 -36.29 0.08 -24.27
C ILE A 453 -37.58 0.31 -25.06
N THR A 454 -37.72 1.48 -25.70
CA THR A 454 -38.89 1.85 -26.49
C THR A 454 -38.47 2.46 -27.83
N GLN A 455 -39.33 2.35 -28.85
CA GLN A 455 -38.95 2.75 -30.22
C GLN A 455 -38.66 4.24 -30.25
N GLY A 456 -39.49 5.05 -29.57
CA GLY A 456 -39.27 6.49 -29.47
C GLY A 456 -37.93 6.90 -28.85
N LYS A 457 -37.32 6.07 -27.97
CA LYS A 457 -35.97 6.33 -27.45
C LYS A 457 -34.88 6.00 -28.46
N LEU A 458 -35.05 4.91 -29.22
CA LEU A 458 -34.13 4.57 -30.32
C LEU A 458 -34.22 5.61 -31.45
N ASP A 459 -35.42 6.08 -31.76
CA ASP A 459 -35.68 7.14 -32.74
C ASP A 459 -35.04 8.46 -32.30
N TYR A 460 -35.11 8.80 -31.00
CA TYR A 460 -34.41 9.97 -30.44
C TYR A 460 -32.89 9.90 -30.67
N ILE A 461 -32.24 8.76 -30.37
CA ILE A 461 -30.80 8.59 -30.59
C ILE A 461 -30.46 8.69 -32.08
N THR A 462 -31.27 8.08 -32.95
CA THR A 462 -31.10 8.20 -34.41
C THR A 462 -31.23 9.66 -34.88
N SER A 463 -32.22 10.40 -34.38
CA SER A 463 -32.42 11.81 -34.74
C SER A 463 -31.27 12.71 -34.28
N GLU A 464 -30.67 12.40 -33.13
CA GLU A 464 -29.52 13.14 -32.61
C GLU A 464 -28.25 12.82 -33.40
N ALA A 465 -28.06 11.56 -33.83
CA ALA A 465 -26.98 11.17 -34.73
C ALA A 465 -27.11 11.87 -36.09
N GLU A 466 -28.33 11.96 -36.65
CA GLU A 466 -28.59 12.73 -37.87
C GLU A 466 -28.30 14.22 -37.69
N ARG A 467 -28.59 14.79 -36.51
CA ARG A 467 -28.24 16.18 -36.19
C ARG A 467 -26.73 16.40 -36.28
N TYR A 468 -25.91 15.56 -35.64
CA TYR A 468 -24.45 15.66 -35.72
C TYR A 468 -23.93 15.46 -37.16
N ALA A 469 -24.47 14.49 -37.90
CA ALA A 469 -24.13 14.28 -39.30
C ALA A 469 -24.43 15.52 -40.18
N ASN A 470 -25.52 16.24 -39.90
CA ASN A 470 -25.85 17.48 -40.60
C ASN A 470 -24.92 18.64 -40.22
N ILE A 471 -24.45 18.69 -38.97
CA ILE A 471 -23.45 19.67 -38.52
C ILE A 471 -22.11 19.44 -39.24
N HIS A 472 -21.66 18.18 -39.36
CA HIS A 472 -20.46 17.84 -40.13
C HIS A 472 -20.58 18.25 -41.61
N LYS A 473 -21.71 17.94 -42.26
CA LYS A 473 -21.97 18.39 -43.64
C LYS A 473 -21.94 19.92 -43.79
N ALA A 474 -22.44 20.66 -42.79
CA ALA A 474 -22.36 22.11 -42.79
C ALA A 474 -20.92 22.62 -42.60
N GLY A 475 -20.10 21.90 -41.82
CA GLY A 475 -18.66 22.13 -41.71
C GLY A 475 -17.93 21.94 -43.04
N ASP A 476 -18.15 20.83 -43.72
CA ASP A 476 -17.57 20.55 -45.04
C ASP A 476 -17.92 21.65 -46.05
N GLN A 477 -19.16 22.17 -45.99
CA GLN A 477 -19.61 23.25 -46.86
C GLN A 477 -18.92 24.59 -46.54
N VAL A 478 -18.70 24.89 -45.26
CA VAL A 478 -17.98 26.11 -44.81
C VAL A 478 -16.51 26.06 -45.23
N GLU A 479 -15.87 24.89 -45.12
CA GLU A 479 -14.50 24.68 -45.59
C GLU A 479 -14.38 24.84 -47.11
N GLN A 480 -15.30 24.23 -47.87
CA GLN A 480 -15.35 24.38 -49.32
C GLN A 480 -15.60 25.83 -49.75
N ASP A 481 -16.47 26.58 -49.07
CA ASP A 481 -16.74 27.97 -49.38
C ASP A 481 -15.53 28.88 -49.08
N TYR A 482 -14.69 28.54 -48.11
CA TYR A 482 -13.42 29.23 -47.85
C TYR A 482 -12.36 28.90 -48.92
N ASP A 483 -12.18 27.62 -49.24
CA ASP A 483 -11.23 27.16 -50.27
C ASP A 483 -11.55 27.74 -51.66
N THR A 484 -12.83 27.93 -51.95
CA THR A 484 -13.32 28.55 -53.19
C THR A 484 -13.37 30.08 -53.14
N GLY A 485 -12.95 30.70 -52.03
CA GLY A 485 -12.85 32.14 -51.84
C GLY A 485 -14.18 32.88 -51.75
N LYS A 486 -15.29 32.18 -51.44
CA LYS A 486 -16.63 32.78 -51.30
C LYS A 486 -16.84 33.50 -49.96
N ILE A 487 -16.09 33.12 -48.93
CA ILE A 487 -16.15 33.72 -47.59
C ILE A 487 -14.76 34.19 -47.15
N THR A 488 -14.71 35.20 -46.29
CA THR A 488 -13.44 35.71 -45.75
C THR A 488 -12.91 34.83 -44.62
N GLU A 489 -11.63 34.96 -44.27
CA GLU A 489 -11.00 34.24 -43.15
C GLU A 489 -11.68 34.53 -41.80
N GLU A 490 -12.16 35.77 -41.60
CA GLU A 490 -12.94 36.15 -40.41
C GLU A 490 -14.30 35.43 -40.38
N GLU A 491 -15.02 35.39 -41.50
CA GLU A 491 -16.31 34.69 -41.62
C GLU A 491 -16.18 33.17 -41.47
N TYR A 492 -15.12 32.58 -42.02
CA TYR A 492 -14.79 31.16 -41.82
C TYR A 492 -14.55 30.87 -40.33
N SER A 493 -13.70 31.67 -39.69
CA SER A 493 -13.36 31.49 -38.27
C SER A 493 -14.58 31.61 -37.35
N GLU A 494 -15.52 32.51 -37.65
CA GLU A 494 -16.76 32.66 -36.88
C GLU A 494 -17.71 31.47 -37.06
N ARG A 495 -17.98 31.07 -38.31
CA ARG A 495 -18.84 29.92 -38.62
C ARG A 495 -18.27 28.61 -38.08
N TRP A 496 -16.96 28.41 -38.23
CA TRP A 496 -16.26 27.23 -37.71
C TRP A 496 -16.30 27.17 -36.19
N ARG A 497 -16.18 28.32 -35.51
CA ARG A 497 -16.33 28.40 -34.04
C ARG A 497 -17.74 28.02 -33.59
N GLU A 498 -18.77 28.47 -34.30
CA GLU A 498 -20.16 28.13 -34.00
C GLU A 498 -20.45 26.64 -34.20
N LEU A 499 -19.93 26.04 -35.27
CA LEU A 499 -20.02 24.60 -35.53
C LEU A 499 -19.28 23.78 -34.47
N ASN A 500 -18.02 24.14 -34.15
CA ASN A 500 -17.25 23.46 -33.11
C ASN A 500 -17.93 23.51 -31.73
N LYS A 501 -18.61 24.61 -31.42
CA LYS A 501 -19.40 24.72 -30.18
C LYS A 501 -20.57 23.72 -30.15
N GLN A 502 -21.15 23.39 -31.30
CA GLN A 502 -22.19 22.37 -31.40
C GLN A 502 -21.62 20.95 -31.35
N LEU A 503 -20.40 20.74 -31.88
CA LEU A 503 -19.68 19.47 -31.86
C LEU A 503 -19.00 19.16 -30.52
N GLU A 504 -18.87 20.12 -29.60
CA GLU A 504 -18.22 19.96 -28.29
C GLU A 504 -18.77 18.75 -27.50
N ASN A 505 -20.06 18.43 -27.67
CA ASN A 505 -20.75 17.35 -26.97
C ASN A 505 -20.80 16.03 -27.75
N GLU A 506 -20.21 15.97 -28.95
CA GLU A 506 -20.30 14.79 -29.82
C GLU A 506 -19.63 13.56 -29.20
N GLU A 507 -18.45 13.71 -28.58
CA GLU A 507 -17.75 12.57 -27.98
C GLU A 507 -18.58 11.90 -26.85
N GLY A 508 -19.26 12.71 -26.03
CA GLY A 508 -20.16 12.21 -25.00
C GLY A 508 -21.42 11.54 -25.57
N PHE A 509 -21.92 12.03 -26.70
CA PHE A 509 -23.01 11.40 -27.45
C PHE A 509 -22.57 10.07 -28.09
N ASN A 510 -21.40 10.02 -28.74
CA ASN A 510 -20.86 8.82 -29.37
C ASN A 510 -20.74 7.68 -28.36
N ARG A 511 -20.27 7.96 -27.14
CA ARG A 511 -20.26 6.96 -26.05
C ARG A 511 -21.67 6.49 -25.65
N CYS A 512 -22.67 7.37 -25.69
CA CYS A 512 -24.06 6.97 -25.46
C CYS A 512 -24.57 6.07 -26.60
N GLN A 513 -24.25 6.42 -27.84
CA GLN A 513 -24.59 5.64 -29.02
C GLN A 513 -23.96 4.25 -29.00
N GLU A 514 -22.67 4.15 -28.67
CA GLU A 514 -21.97 2.87 -28.46
C GLU A 514 -22.67 2.00 -27.41
N TYR A 515 -23.11 2.60 -26.30
CA TYR A 515 -23.85 1.88 -25.27
C TYR A 515 -25.25 1.44 -25.76
N VAL A 516 -25.92 2.27 -26.54
CA VAL A 516 -27.22 1.93 -27.14
C VAL A 516 -27.07 0.77 -28.12
N ASP A 517 -26.04 0.80 -28.96
CA ASP A 517 -25.76 -0.25 -29.94
C ASP A 517 -25.36 -1.56 -29.26
N TYR A 518 -24.58 -1.50 -28.17
CA TYR A 518 -24.36 -2.66 -27.29
C TYR A 518 -25.67 -3.27 -26.78
N ILE A 519 -26.60 -2.45 -26.27
CA ILE A 519 -27.90 -2.96 -25.78
C ILE A 519 -28.75 -3.53 -26.92
N LYS A 520 -28.74 -2.91 -28.11
CA LYS A 520 -29.42 -3.43 -29.30
C LYS A 520 -28.89 -4.81 -29.66
N GLU A 521 -27.58 -4.98 -29.70
CA GLU A 521 -26.92 -6.27 -30.00
C GLU A 521 -27.34 -7.34 -28.99
N GLN A 522 -27.31 -7.02 -27.68
CA GLN A 522 -27.73 -7.96 -26.64
C GLN A 522 -29.22 -8.34 -26.73
N CYS A 523 -30.06 -7.45 -27.25
CA CYS A 523 -31.49 -7.70 -27.46
C CYS A 523 -31.81 -8.31 -28.84
N GLY A 524 -30.84 -8.40 -29.76
CA GLY A 524 -31.07 -8.85 -31.14
C GLY A 524 -31.84 -7.84 -32.01
N ILE A 525 -31.72 -6.54 -31.71
CA ILE A 525 -32.39 -5.45 -32.45
C ILE A 525 -31.45 -4.97 -33.56
N THR A 526 -31.86 -5.08 -34.83
CA THR A 526 -31.11 -4.54 -35.97
C THR A 526 -31.65 -3.18 -36.39
N SER A 527 -32.97 -3.06 -36.53
CA SER A 527 -33.62 -1.82 -36.98
C SER A 527 -34.86 -1.46 -36.17
N GLN A 528 -35.73 -2.42 -35.86
CA GLN A 528 -36.96 -2.21 -35.10
C GLN A 528 -37.03 -3.10 -33.87
N ILE A 529 -37.66 -2.59 -32.80
CA ILE A 529 -37.84 -3.32 -31.54
C ILE A 529 -38.67 -4.60 -31.71
N THR A 530 -39.53 -4.66 -32.72
CA THR A 530 -40.34 -5.85 -33.05
C THR A 530 -39.54 -7.08 -33.42
N GLU A 531 -38.24 -6.92 -33.72
CA GLU A 531 -37.30 -8.02 -34.00
C GLU A 531 -36.87 -8.79 -32.74
N ALA A 532 -36.92 -8.14 -31.57
CA ALA A 532 -36.42 -8.69 -30.32
C ALA A 532 -37.50 -9.46 -29.53
N ASP A 533 -37.06 -10.48 -28.78
CA ASP A 533 -37.94 -11.24 -27.88
C ASP A 533 -38.52 -10.31 -26.79
N PRO A 534 -39.86 -10.21 -26.67
CA PRO A 534 -40.52 -9.40 -25.64
C PRO A 534 -40.03 -9.71 -24.21
N ALA A 535 -39.68 -10.96 -23.93
CA ALA A 535 -39.19 -11.36 -22.61
C ALA A 535 -37.80 -10.77 -22.29
N VAL A 536 -36.97 -10.56 -23.31
CA VAL A 536 -35.64 -9.94 -23.18
C VAL A 536 -35.77 -8.43 -23.00
N LEU A 537 -36.68 -7.80 -23.76
CA LEU A 537 -36.95 -6.35 -23.69
C LEU A 537 -37.51 -5.89 -22.33
N GLU A 538 -38.25 -6.75 -21.63
CA GLU A 538 -38.75 -6.45 -20.28
C GLU A 538 -37.65 -6.53 -19.21
N GLN A 539 -36.61 -7.33 -19.44
CA GLN A 539 -35.53 -7.58 -18.49
C GLN A 539 -34.31 -6.68 -18.73
N MET A 540 -34.08 -6.24 -19.96
CA MET A 540 -33.02 -5.33 -20.34
C MET A 540 -33.49 -3.86 -20.29
N GLY A 541 -32.56 -2.94 -20.01
CA GLY A 541 -32.89 -1.52 -19.97
C GLY A 541 -31.67 -0.64 -20.08
N PHE A 542 -31.89 0.61 -20.46
CA PHE A 542 -30.85 1.63 -20.46
C PHE A 542 -30.59 2.08 -19.02
N VAL A 543 -29.35 1.90 -18.55
CA VAL A 543 -28.94 2.21 -17.18
C VAL A 543 -27.71 3.09 -17.20
N TYR A 544 -27.70 4.13 -16.37
CA TYR A 544 -26.48 4.89 -16.11
C TYR A 544 -25.47 4.01 -15.35
N ASN A 545 -24.52 3.46 -16.10
CA ASN A 545 -23.64 2.38 -15.67
C ASN A 545 -22.52 2.79 -14.71
N ARG A 546 -22.21 4.09 -14.59
CA ARG A 546 -21.03 4.58 -13.86
C ARG A 546 -20.95 4.14 -12.40
N GLY A 547 -22.05 4.29 -11.65
CA GLY A 547 -22.09 3.93 -10.23
C GLY A 547 -21.90 2.42 -10.02
N TRP A 548 -22.55 1.61 -10.86
CA TRP A 548 -22.41 0.15 -10.83
C TRP A 548 -21.01 -0.31 -11.24
N ASN A 549 -20.37 0.35 -12.22
CA ASN A 549 -19.02 0.01 -12.66
C ASN A 549 -17.97 0.21 -11.55
N ILE A 550 -18.14 1.23 -10.71
CA ILE A 550 -17.27 1.43 -9.53
C ILE A 550 -17.42 0.27 -8.55
N LEU A 551 -18.66 -0.14 -8.25
CA LEU A 551 -18.93 -1.27 -7.34
C LEU A 551 -18.49 -2.63 -7.92
N ALA A 552 -18.48 -2.78 -9.24
CA ALA A 552 -18.04 -3.98 -9.95
C ALA A 552 -16.50 -4.13 -10.04
N GLY A 553 -15.75 -3.25 -9.36
CA GLY A 553 -14.29 -3.29 -9.30
C GLY A 553 -13.58 -2.55 -10.44
N GLY A 554 -14.24 -1.59 -11.11
CA GLY A 554 -13.63 -0.58 -11.98
C GLY A 554 -12.48 -1.04 -12.90
N ARG A 555 -11.49 -0.16 -13.12
CA ARG A 555 -10.24 -0.48 -13.83
C ARG A 555 -9.28 -1.33 -13.00
N ASP A 556 -9.27 -1.15 -11.68
CA ASP A 556 -8.54 -2.00 -10.74
C ASP A 556 -9.42 -2.36 -9.54
N TYR A 557 -9.42 -3.64 -9.15
CA TYR A 557 -10.19 -4.14 -8.00
C TYR A 557 -9.61 -3.67 -6.64
N LYS A 558 -8.91 -2.53 -6.58
CA LYS A 558 -8.19 -2.06 -5.38
C LYS A 558 -9.14 -1.75 -4.23
N ASP A 559 -10.29 -1.13 -4.50
CA ASP A 559 -11.28 -0.81 -3.47
C ASP A 559 -11.81 -2.08 -2.77
N ASP A 560 -12.13 -3.11 -3.55
CA ASP A 560 -12.56 -4.43 -3.06
C ASP A 560 -11.50 -5.05 -2.13
N VAL A 561 -10.25 -5.11 -2.62
CA VAL A 561 -9.14 -5.71 -1.88
C VAL A 561 -8.78 -4.91 -0.64
N MET A 562 -8.88 -3.58 -0.71
CA MET A 562 -8.66 -2.67 0.42
C MET A 562 -9.71 -2.89 1.51
N ASN A 563 -10.99 -3.00 1.13
CA ASN A 563 -12.08 -3.29 2.06
C ASN A 563 -11.93 -4.70 2.69
N ALA A 564 -11.54 -5.70 1.91
CA ALA A 564 -11.20 -7.01 2.44
C ALA A 564 -10.05 -6.96 3.45
N ALA A 565 -8.96 -6.25 3.15
CA ALA A 565 -7.81 -6.12 4.05
C ALA A 565 -8.19 -5.48 5.39
N LYS A 566 -9.00 -4.41 5.38
CA LYS A 566 -9.52 -3.76 6.61
C LYS A 566 -10.25 -4.76 7.51
N ILE A 567 -11.17 -5.53 6.93
CA ILE A 567 -11.95 -6.54 7.68
C ILE A 567 -11.02 -7.62 8.23
N ILE A 568 -10.16 -8.18 7.39
CA ILE A 568 -9.25 -9.28 7.78
C ILE A 568 -8.35 -8.88 8.95
N VAL A 569 -7.79 -7.66 8.95
CA VAL A 569 -6.96 -7.17 10.07
C VAL A 569 -7.76 -7.13 11.38
N VAL A 570 -8.95 -6.53 11.38
CA VAL A 570 -9.77 -6.43 12.60
C VAL A 570 -10.24 -7.82 13.05
N LEU A 571 -10.57 -8.71 12.13
CA LEU A 571 -11.00 -10.07 12.44
C LEU A 571 -9.87 -10.95 13.00
N MET A 572 -8.65 -10.83 12.46
CA MET A 572 -7.48 -11.53 13.00
C MET A 572 -7.23 -11.12 14.45
N LEU A 573 -7.31 -9.82 14.76
CA LEU A 573 -7.11 -9.28 16.11
C LEU A 573 -8.23 -9.70 17.07
N THR A 574 -9.49 -9.50 16.69
CA THR A 574 -10.65 -9.85 17.53
C THR A 574 -10.71 -11.35 17.82
N THR A 575 -10.46 -12.19 16.82
CA THR A 575 -10.46 -13.65 16.97
C THR A 575 -9.27 -14.12 17.82
N ALA A 576 -8.09 -13.50 17.67
CA ALA A 576 -6.93 -13.82 18.50
C ALA A 576 -7.20 -13.56 19.99
N PHE A 577 -7.78 -12.41 20.32
CA PHE A 577 -8.10 -12.07 21.71
C PHE A 577 -9.22 -12.93 22.31
N LEU A 578 -10.19 -13.31 21.48
CA LEU A 578 -11.35 -14.06 21.94
C LEU A 578 -11.05 -15.55 22.15
N TYR A 579 -10.23 -16.16 21.27
CA TYR A 579 -9.95 -17.61 21.28
C TYR A 579 -8.50 -17.97 21.57
N LEU A 580 -7.54 -17.24 21.01
CA LEU A 580 -6.15 -17.69 21.00
C LEU A 580 -5.41 -17.33 22.30
N GLU A 581 -5.76 -16.22 22.94
CA GLU A 581 -5.13 -15.80 24.20
C GLU A 581 -5.33 -16.82 25.34
N ASP A 582 -6.39 -17.65 25.27
CA ASP A 582 -6.63 -18.71 26.26
C ASP A 582 -5.54 -19.81 26.21
N TYR A 583 -4.88 -20.02 25.06
CA TYR A 583 -3.75 -20.95 24.94
C TYR A 583 -2.48 -20.41 25.60
N ARG A 584 -2.31 -19.08 25.62
CA ARG A 584 -1.07 -18.43 26.10
C ARG A 584 -0.79 -18.73 27.57
N TYR A 585 -1.84 -18.71 28.39
CA TYR A 585 -1.74 -18.97 29.83
C TYR A 585 -2.06 -20.43 30.20
N LYS A 586 -2.21 -21.33 29.21
CA LYS A 586 -2.74 -22.70 29.39
C LYS A 586 -4.09 -22.74 30.13
N ILE A 587 -4.81 -21.61 30.17
CA ILE A 587 -6.12 -21.48 30.81
C ILE A 587 -7.13 -22.38 30.09
N ASN A 588 -6.92 -22.68 28.82
CA ASN A 588 -7.80 -23.57 28.06
C ASN A 588 -8.01 -24.93 28.75
N GLY A 589 -6.96 -25.53 29.33
CA GLY A 589 -7.11 -26.79 30.07
C GLY A 589 -7.95 -26.67 31.36
N ILE A 590 -8.01 -25.48 31.96
CA ILE A 590 -8.88 -25.18 33.11
C ILE A 590 -10.31 -24.90 32.63
N ILE A 591 -10.48 -24.23 31.48
CA ILE A 591 -11.80 -23.99 30.88
C ILE A 591 -12.45 -25.32 30.49
N ASP A 592 -11.69 -26.23 29.88
CA ASP A 592 -12.19 -27.52 29.36
C ASP A 592 -12.77 -28.43 30.46
N ILE A 593 -12.33 -28.27 31.71
CA ILE A 593 -12.85 -29.02 32.87
C ILE A 593 -14.07 -28.38 33.54
N THR A 594 -14.47 -27.17 33.13
CA THR A 594 -15.65 -26.50 33.72
C THR A 594 -16.96 -27.00 33.11
N GLU A 595 -18.00 -27.13 33.94
CA GLU A 595 -19.32 -27.62 33.52
C GLU A 595 -19.94 -26.79 32.37
N ASN A 596 -19.65 -25.49 32.34
CA ASN A 596 -20.18 -24.55 31.36
C ASN A 596 -19.28 -24.33 30.12
N TYR A 597 -18.26 -25.15 29.88
CA TYR A 597 -17.31 -24.95 28.77
C TYR A 597 -18.01 -24.86 27.39
N ARG A 598 -19.00 -25.75 27.13
CA ARG A 598 -19.76 -25.74 25.87
C ARG A 598 -20.52 -24.43 25.68
N LYS A 599 -21.15 -23.94 26.75
CA LYS A 599 -21.89 -22.67 26.76
C LYS A 599 -20.97 -21.49 26.49
N LEU A 600 -19.75 -21.49 27.03
CA LEU A 600 -18.74 -20.47 26.76
C LEU A 600 -18.33 -20.43 25.28
N HIS A 601 -18.09 -21.58 24.65
CA HIS A 601 -17.74 -21.61 23.23
C HIS A 601 -18.86 -21.13 22.32
N VAL A 602 -20.13 -21.45 22.64
CA VAL A 602 -21.28 -20.92 21.92
C VAL A 602 -21.36 -19.39 22.07
N ILE A 603 -21.17 -18.88 23.29
CA ILE A 603 -21.13 -17.43 23.56
C ILE A 603 -20.03 -16.74 22.74
N LYS A 604 -18.82 -17.32 22.70
CA LYS A 604 -17.71 -16.79 21.90
C LYS A 604 -18.01 -16.82 20.40
N ALA A 605 -18.59 -17.91 19.90
CA ALA A 605 -18.92 -18.06 18.48
C ALA A 605 -20.00 -17.05 18.04
N VAL A 606 -21.08 -16.92 18.82
CA VAL A 606 -22.15 -15.95 18.57
C VAL A 606 -21.62 -14.52 18.64
N ARG A 607 -20.78 -14.20 19.64
CA ARG A 607 -20.15 -12.88 19.75
C ARG A 607 -19.25 -12.57 18.57
N LEU A 608 -18.45 -13.53 18.12
CA LEU A 608 -17.58 -13.38 16.96
C LEU A 608 -18.40 -13.15 15.69
N PHE A 609 -19.46 -13.93 15.47
CA PHE A 609 -20.38 -13.76 14.36
C PHE A 609 -21.02 -12.36 14.34
N LEU A 610 -21.54 -11.89 15.48
CA LEU A 610 -22.08 -10.53 15.58
C LEU A 610 -21.02 -9.45 15.31
N THR A 611 -19.80 -9.68 15.78
CA THR A 611 -18.68 -8.75 15.54
C THR A 611 -18.31 -8.69 14.06
N ILE A 612 -18.29 -9.84 13.37
CA ILE A 612 -18.09 -9.91 11.91
C ILE A 612 -19.18 -9.14 11.19
N LEU A 613 -20.45 -9.35 11.53
CA LEU A 613 -21.58 -8.67 10.88
C LEU A 613 -21.47 -7.14 11.02
N VAL A 614 -21.15 -6.66 12.23
CA VAL A 614 -21.00 -5.22 12.50
C VAL A 614 -19.83 -4.64 11.70
N ILE A 615 -18.66 -5.30 11.71
CA ILE A 615 -17.48 -4.84 10.95
C ILE A 615 -17.75 -4.86 9.45
N TYR A 616 -18.42 -5.90 8.96
CA TYR A 616 -18.79 -6.05 7.55
C TYR A 616 -19.66 -4.89 7.07
N ILE A 617 -20.69 -4.55 7.85
CA ILE A 617 -21.55 -3.39 7.59
C ILE A 617 -20.74 -2.09 7.67
N MET A 618 -19.91 -1.90 8.70
CA MET A 618 -19.08 -0.70 8.86
C MET A 618 -18.12 -0.47 7.69
N VAL A 619 -17.66 -1.54 7.02
CA VAL A 619 -16.71 -1.42 5.90
C VAL A 619 -17.42 -1.23 4.57
N TYR A 620 -18.42 -2.06 4.24
CA TYR A 620 -19.05 -2.06 2.92
C TYR A 620 -20.24 -1.10 2.79
N LEU A 621 -20.95 -0.78 3.87
CA LEU A 621 -22.10 0.14 3.79
C LEU A 621 -21.68 1.57 3.39
N PRO A 622 -20.59 2.17 3.92
CA PRO A 622 -20.18 3.50 3.49
C PRO A 622 -19.87 3.60 2.00
N GLU A 623 -19.33 2.54 1.39
CA GLU A 623 -19.07 2.48 -0.06
C GLU A 623 -20.36 2.62 -0.86
N LEU A 624 -21.34 1.78 -0.52
CA LEU A 624 -22.66 1.78 -1.17
C LEU A 624 -23.37 3.13 -0.98
N MET A 625 -23.29 3.70 0.22
CA MET A 625 -23.89 5.01 0.50
C MET A 625 -23.24 6.12 -0.31
N TRP A 626 -21.90 6.11 -0.40
CA TRP A 626 -21.14 7.11 -1.14
C TRP A 626 -21.40 7.03 -2.65
N VAL A 627 -21.39 5.83 -3.25
CA VAL A 627 -21.71 5.67 -4.68
C VAL A 627 -23.14 6.12 -4.98
N LYS A 628 -24.08 5.78 -4.09
CA LYS A 628 -25.48 6.19 -4.22
C LYS A 628 -25.66 7.71 -4.12
N SER A 629 -24.93 8.39 -3.24
CA SER A 629 -25.07 9.85 -3.05
C SER A 629 -24.37 10.66 -4.14
N GLU A 630 -23.18 10.25 -4.57
CA GLU A 630 -22.36 11.02 -5.51
C GLU A 630 -22.71 10.77 -6.98
N ILE A 631 -23.19 9.58 -7.33
CA ILE A 631 -23.42 9.18 -8.73
C ILE A 631 -24.86 8.72 -8.95
N GLY A 632 -25.38 7.88 -8.06
CA GLY A 632 -26.67 7.22 -8.19
C GLY A 632 -26.56 5.74 -8.60
N LEU A 633 -27.57 4.96 -8.22
CA LEU A 633 -27.68 3.52 -8.48
C LEU A 633 -29.07 3.22 -9.04
N THR A 634 -29.33 3.70 -10.25
CA THR A 634 -30.60 3.51 -10.94
C THR A 634 -30.61 2.21 -11.75
N GLY A 635 -31.78 1.79 -12.24
CA GLY A 635 -31.88 0.62 -13.11
C GLY A 635 -31.55 -0.74 -12.48
N GLY A 636 -31.41 -0.83 -11.14
CA GLY A 636 -30.96 -2.05 -10.46
C GLY A 636 -31.86 -3.30 -10.65
N LYS A 637 -33.07 -3.13 -11.21
CA LYS A 637 -34.01 -4.21 -11.53
C LYS A 637 -33.72 -4.92 -12.85
N TYR A 638 -33.01 -4.25 -13.76
CA TYR A 638 -32.66 -4.81 -15.07
C TYR A 638 -31.59 -5.88 -14.94
N LEU A 639 -31.47 -6.72 -15.96
CA LEU A 639 -30.51 -7.81 -16.04
C LEU A 639 -29.07 -7.28 -15.95
N ALA A 640 -28.16 -8.04 -15.31
CA ALA A 640 -26.76 -7.64 -15.13
C ALA A 640 -26.05 -7.30 -16.45
N GLN A 641 -26.41 -8.00 -17.53
CA GLN A 641 -25.91 -7.79 -18.90
C GLN A 641 -26.34 -6.43 -19.49
N SER A 642 -27.24 -5.68 -18.85
CA SER A 642 -27.48 -4.26 -19.18
C SER A 642 -26.23 -3.39 -18.89
N LEU A 643 -25.24 -3.91 -18.14
CA LEU A 643 -23.96 -3.28 -17.91
C LEU A 643 -22.87 -3.97 -18.76
N PRO A 644 -22.15 -3.24 -19.63
CA PRO A 644 -21.10 -3.84 -20.48
C PRO A 644 -20.02 -4.57 -19.68
N TYR A 645 -19.68 -4.04 -18.49
CA TYR A 645 -18.70 -4.65 -17.57
C TYR A 645 -19.07 -6.06 -17.07
N LEU A 646 -20.36 -6.42 -17.16
CA LEU A 646 -20.90 -7.68 -16.66
C LEU A 646 -21.41 -8.58 -17.80
N VAL A 647 -21.09 -8.28 -19.07
CA VAL A 647 -21.55 -9.07 -20.23
C VAL A 647 -21.12 -10.55 -20.13
N HIS A 648 -19.91 -10.81 -19.65
CA HIS A 648 -19.36 -12.17 -19.51
C HIS A 648 -19.90 -12.93 -18.29
N VAL A 649 -20.69 -12.29 -17.43
CA VAL A 649 -21.29 -12.96 -16.28
C VAL A 649 -22.38 -13.89 -16.79
N SER A 650 -22.20 -15.20 -16.66
CA SER A 650 -23.12 -16.22 -17.16
C SER A 650 -24.42 -16.33 -16.34
N ILE A 651 -24.59 -15.52 -15.30
CA ILE A 651 -25.72 -15.57 -14.38
C ILE A 651 -26.79 -14.57 -14.84
N SER A 652 -27.97 -15.07 -15.21
CA SER A 652 -29.15 -14.28 -15.53
C SER A 652 -29.81 -13.76 -14.25
N THR A 653 -29.27 -12.67 -13.70
CA THR A 653 -29.81 -12.02 -12.50
C THR A 653 -29.93 -10.51 -12.72
N SER A 654 -30.72 -9.83 -11.90
CA SER A 654 -30.75 -8.37 -11.94
C SER A 654 -29.43 -7.78 -11.45
N ILE A 655 -29.12 -6.53 -11.82
CA ILE A 655 -27.92 -5.82 -11.33
C ILE A 655 -27.87 -5.85 -9.80
N THR A 656 -29.00 -5.60 -9.12
CA THR A 656 -29.08 -5.68 -7.66
C THR A 656 -28.84 -7.12 -7.15
N GLY A 657 -29.38 -8.12 -7.84
CA GLY A 657 -29.15 -9.53 -7.54
C GLY A 657 -27.69 -9.94 -7.65
N TYR A 658 -26.98 -9.45 -8.67
CA TYR A 658 -25.54 -9.65 -8.85
C TYR A 658 -24.75 -9.11 -7.65
N PHE A 659 -24.97 -7.86 -7.25
CA PHE A 659 -24.25 -7.28 -6.11
C PHE A 659 -24.62 -7.95 -4.78
N LEU A 660 -25.89 -8.34 -4.58
CA LEU A 660 -26.28 -9.15 -3.42
C LEU A 660 -25.50 -10.47 -3.37
N LEU A 661 -25.29 -11.12 -4.52
CA LEU A 661 -24.50 -12.34 -4.63
C LEU A 661 -23.02 -12.07 -4.32
N VAL A 662 -22.43 -11.00 -4.87
CA VAL A 662 -21.05 -10.57 -4.54
C VAL A 662 -20.88 -10.36 -3.04
N TYR A 663 -21.74 -9.55 -2.40
CA TYR A 663 -21.66 -9.30 -0.96
C TYR A 663 -21.93 -10.59 -0.14
N SER A 664 -22.76 -11.51 -0.64
CA SER A 664 -22.97 -12.81 0.02
C SER A 664 -21.72 -13.69 -0.02
N ILE A 665 -21.04 -13.76 -1.17
CA ILE A 665 -19.78 -14.49 -1.34
C ILE A 665 -18.70 -13.91 -0.43
N ARG A 666 -18.59 -12.58 -0.37
CA ARG A 666 -17.63 -11.89 0.52
C ARG A 666 -17.87 -12.27 1.98
N LEU A 667 -19.12 -12.16 2.45
CA LEU A 667 -19.47 -12.49 3.83
C LEU A 667 -19.21 -13.98 4.14
N LEU A 668 -19.62 -14.89 3.25
CA LEU A 668 -19.40 -16.33 3.41
C LEU A 668 -17.90 -16.66 3.48
N THR A 669 -17.10 -16.08 2.59
CA THR A 669 -15.64 -16.23 2.56
C THR A 669 -15.02 -15.78 3.88
N ILE A 670 -15.43 -14.61 4.39
CA ILE A 670 -14.96 -14.08 5.68
C ILE A 670 -15.31 -15.01 6.84
N LEU A 671 -16.52 -15.57 6.86
CA LEU A 671 -16.96 -16.52 7.89
C LEU A 671 -16.13 -17.82 7.84
N ILE A 672 -15.92 -18.37 6.64
CA ILE A 672 -15.09 -19.58 6.44
C ILE A 672 -13.65 -19.33 6.88
N LEU A 673 -13.04 -18.23 6.44
CA LEU A 673 -11.68 -17.85 6.83
C LEU A 673 -11.53 -17.67 8.33
N THR A 674 -12.54 -17.09 8.98
CA THR A 674 -12.52 -16.95 10.45
C THR A 674 -12.59 -18.31 11.15
N GLY A 675 -13.42 -19.23 10.65
CA GLY A 675 -13.48 -20.61 11.13
C GLY A 675 -12.14 -21.35 10.95
N LEU A 676 -11.53 -21.24 9.77
CA LEU A 676 -10.21 -21.79 9.47
C LEU A 676 -9.13 -21.18 10.38
N TYR A 677 -9.18 -19.88 10.63
CA TYR A 677 -8.23 -19.22 11.52
C TYR A 677 -8.31 -19.75 12.95
N VAL A 678 -9.53 -19.94 13.49
CA VAL A 678 -9.74 -20.58 14.79
C VAL A 678 -9.21 -22.02 14.78
N LEU A 679 -9.46 -22.80 13.73
CA LEU A 679 -8.98 -24.18 13.59
C LEU A 679 -7.45 -24.26 13.58
N VAL A 680 -6.79 -23.43 12.77
CA VAL A 680 -5.33 -23.34 12.69
C VAL A 680 -4.76 -22.93 14.05
N GLY A 681 -5.40 -21.99 14.74
CA GLY A 681 -5.00 -21.60 16.08
C GLY A 681 -5.11 -22.73 17.11
N LYS A 682 -6.18 -23.53 17.05
CA LYS A 682 -6.35 -24.74 17.87
C LYS A 682 -5.29 -25.81 17.57
N LEU A 683 -4.90 -25.96 16.31
CA LEU A 683 -3.90 -26.94 15.88
C LEU A 683 -2.50 -26.54 16.35
N ILE A 684 -2.13 -25.28 16.15
CA ILE A 684 -0.81 -24.75 16.52
C ILE A 684 -0.67 -24.64 18.06
N ARG A 685 -1.77 -24.41 18.78
CA ARG A 685 -1.80 -24.15 20.24
C ARG A 685 -0.85 -23.02 20.68
N ASN A 686 -0.55 -22.11 19.76
CA ASN A 686 0.30 -20.95 19.99
C ASN A 686 -0.27 -19.75 19.24
N THR A 687 -0.69 -18.73 19.99
CA THR A 687 -1.27 -17.48 19.49
C THR A 687 -0.42 -16.84 18.39
N ASN A 688 0.89 -16.80 18.58
CA ASN A 688 1.82 -16.11 17.68
C ASN A 688 1.91 -16.84 16.34
N GLY A 689 2.02 -18.17 16.39
CA GLY A 689 2.11 -18.99 15.19
C GLY A 689 0.82 -18.88 14.37
N ALA A 690 -0.34 -18.87 15.04
CA ALA A 690 -1.62 -18.71 14.38
C ALA A 690 -1.76 -17.35 13.68
N ILE A 691 -1.50 -16.24 14.39
CA ILE A 691 -1.56 -14.88 13.82
C ILE A 691 -0.61 -14.77 12.62
N PHE A 692 0.62 -15.26 12.76
CA PHE A 692 1.61 -15.20 11.69
C PHE A 692 1.20 -16.02 10.46
N CYS A 693 0.72 -17.26 10.65
CA CYS A 693 0.21 -18.08 9.56
C CYS A 693 -0.95 -17.40 8.85
N ALA A 694 -1.89 -16.82 9.60
CA ALA A 694 -3.03 -16.13 9.03
C ALA A 694 -2.59 -14.88 8.25
N ALA A 695 -1.68 -14.08 8.80
CA ALA A 695 -1.15 -12.90 8.15
C ALA A 695 -0.38 -13.26 6.86
N ALA A 696 0.41 -14.33 6.87
CA ALA A 696 1.16 -14.79 5.70
C ALA A 696 0.27 -15.36 4.58
N VAL A 697 -0.81 -16.08 4.92
CA VAL A 697 -1.69 -16.73 3.93
C VAL A 697 -2.77 -15.80 3.41
N VAL A 698 -3.33 -14.94 4.26
CA VAL A 698 -4.50 -14.11 3.90
C VAL A 698 -4.14 -12.65 3.71
N LEU A 699 -3.44 -12.04 4.68
CA LEU A 699 -3.18 -10.60 4.65
C LEU A 699 -2.08 -10.23 3.63
N LEU A 700 -1.00 -11.00 3.57
CA LEU A 700 0.14 -10.73 2.71
C LEU A 700 -0.25 -10.66 1.22
N PRO A 701 -1.01 -11.60 0.63
CA PRO A 701 -1.46 -11.48 -0.76
C PRO A 701 -2.30 -10.23 -1.05
N LEU A 702 -3.17 -9.82 -0.11
CA LEU A 702 -3.97 -8.60 -0.24
C LEU A 702 -3.06 -7.36 -0.25
N LEU A 703 -2.09 -7.29 0.68
CA LEU A 703 -1.13 -6.19 0.74
C LEU A 703 -0.25 -6.12 -0.51
N LEU A 704 0.16 -7.27 -1.06
CA LEU A 704 0.91 -7.33 -2.31
C LEU A 704 0.09 -6.73 -3.47
N TYR A 705 -1.18 -7.12 -3.63
CA TYR A 705 -2.04 -6.55 -4.67
C TYR A 705 -2.20 -5.03 -4.52
N LEU A 706 -2.45 -4.55 -3.29
CA LEU A 706 -2.58 -3.11 -3.00
C LEU A 706 -1.29 -2.32 -3.25
N SER A 707 -0.13 -2.98 -3.16
CA SER A 707 1.17 -2.38 -3.44
C SER A 707 1.54 -2.29 -4.93
N GLY A 708 0.63 -2.73 -5.83
CA GLY A 708 0.84 -2.71 -7.27
C GLY A 708 1.27 -4.05 -7.88
N PHE A 709 1.39 -5.12 -7.08
CA PHE A 709 1.68 -6.46 -7.60
C PHE A 709 0.41 -7.10 -8.20
N THR A 710 0.13 -6.79 -9.46
CA THR A 710 -1.10 -7.17 -10.18
C THR A 710 -1.33 -8.68 -10.21
N ALA A 711 -0.28 -9.49 -10.27
CA ALA A 711 -0.36 -10.95 -10.26
C ALA A 711 -1.00 -11.54 -9.00
N ALA A 712 -1.05 -10.81 -7.87
CA ALA A 712 -1.79 -11.24 -6.69
C ALA A 712 -3.30 -11.39 -6.94
N LYS A 713 -3.85 -10.82 -8.03
CA LYS A 713 -5.25 -11.06 -8.45
C LYS A 713 -5.55 -12.52 -8.75
N TYR A 714 -4.54 -13.33 -9.09
CA TYR A 714 -4.70 -14.76 -9.35
C TYR A 714 -4.65 -15.61 -8.07
N TYR A 715 -4.36 -14.99 -6.92
CA TYR A 715 -4.41 -15.71 -5.66
C TYR A 715 -5.87 -16.00 -5.27
N PRO A 716 -6.26 -17.27 -5.05
CA PRO A 716 -7.67 -17.63 -4.89
C PRO A 716 -8.41 -16.86 -3.77
N LEU A 717 -7.74 -16.58 -2.66
CA LEU A 717 -8.36 -15.81 -1.57
C LEU A 717 -8.59 -14.34 -1.93
N VAL A 718 -7.74 -13.75 -2.78
CA VAL A 718 -7.94 -12.37 -3.27
C VAL A 718 -9.19 -12.33 -4.14
N GLN A 719 -9.37 -13.31 -5.03
CA GLN A 719 -10.56 -13.42 -5.87
C GLN A 719 -11.85 -13.61 -5.06
N LEU A 720 -11.83 -14.54 -4.10
CA LEU A 720 -12.98 -14.81 -3.22
C LEU A 720 -13.34 -13.61 -2.34
N LEU A 721 -12.34 -12.90 -1.81
CA LEU A 721 -12.55 -11.71 -0.99
C LEU A 721 -12.99 -10.50 -1.80
N SER A 722 -12.60 -10.38 -3.07
CA SER A 722 -13.17 -9.39 -3.99
C SER A 722 -14.60 -9.77 -4.40
N GLY A 723 -14.89 -11.04 -4.65
CA GLY A 723 -16.18 -11.50 -5.17
C GLY A 723 -16.41 -11.10 -6.64
N ASN A 724 -16.15 -9.85 -7.02
CA ASN A 724 -16.20 -9.40 -8.41
C ASN A 724 -15.17 -10.14 -9.27
N MET A 725 -13.92 -10.25 -8.82
CA MET A 725 -12.85 -11.03 -9.51
C MET A 725 -13.18 -12.53 -9.68
N LEU A 726 -14.10 -13.07 -8.89
CA LEU A 726 -14.50 -14.47 -8.98
C LEU A 726 -15.60 -14.68 -10.03
N LEU A 727 -16.47 -13.68 -10.18
CA LEU A 727 -17.66 -13.75 -11.04
C LEU A 727 -17.44 -13.12 -12.42
N ARG A 728 -16.40 -12.29 -12.56
CA ARG A 728 -15.90 -11.71 -13.81
C ARG A 728 -14.59 -12.38 -14.16
#